data_AF-A0A1B7UTC7-F1
#
_entry.id   AF-A0A1B7UTC7-F1
#
_cell.length_a   1.000
_cell.length_b   1.000
_cell.length_c   1.000
_cell.angle_alpha   90.00
_cell.angle_beta   90.00
_cell.angle_gamma   90.00
#
_symmetry.space_group_name_H-M   'P 1'
#
loop_
_entity.id
_entity.type
_entity.pdbx_description
1 polymer ?
#
loop_
_entity_poly.entity_id
_entity_poly.type
_entity_poly.pdbx_seq_one_letter_code
_entity_poly.pdbx_strand_id
1 'polypeptide(L)'
;MNFNIDLKELARRESEQVEWKENGDDIKIAEGIVRTISAFANDIANVGGGYVVCGAKEIKDEHGFPKIQYTGLSANKLKEVELKVTKYCQNYVDPAIAPRIVEIENPENNSTRILVFVVLRTRHAHVYRDGETSKYYVRIGRETKEARNGVLRQLLTEKQEIEYFDKRTNTRATEADIDILVFRDSMQEMGLLFPEKSLEDYFSDREQIAELVSPLFVRTDLDGILHPRNFTLLMFGKKTSITSKFPEAYTILSIYKGTDRSEQTAERYTLTGTIVEQAKRSIELLNTQAYTAFDKTSSKPNQVKYPMRALQEAVINAIVHRDYEVPEPIRITVFADRVEIKSPGTLHWGVDKEKFLQGKASPKWRNQSFAYLFNKLQLAQSEGQGIPTIIRTMREEGCPEPIFEIEPESLTCILPAHPRHQIIRELQEIQDKVILQKYQEAKTQVLTLLEKDLYNFRSLDLYCEVIAKLKLPNELYNFLETKKLDFYLVNPSTLINIAEILASDKDNIKYQSLANRALSVAMSGKIEEGQIAKAVVNLKKIGEPEDVIKFASESMLKYPNLAHNSTLLEKRATAKMDMAKKCIDAGRDRNSNPKTKARAWEMCRQLLEEAERDLYLALENAENPSEKFFIENDINFLNRMKNISKKPSNK
;
A
#
# COMPACT_ATOMS: atom_id res chain seq x y z
N MET A 1 -22.72 -45.17 -9.45
CA MET A 1 -23.20 -44.30 -8.36
C MET A 1 -24.72 -44.21 -8.43
N ASN A 2 -25.42 -44.64 -7.39
CA ASN A 2 -26.84 -44.32 -7.21
C ASN A 2 -26.91 -42.86 -6.74
N PHE A 3 -27.41 -41.97 -7.61
CA PHE A 3 -27.69 -40.59 -7.23
C PHE A 3 -29.02 -40.60 -6.48
N ASN A 4 -28.98 -40.57 -5.16
CA ASN A 4 -30.17 -40.45 -4.33
C ASN A 4 -30.58 -38.97 -4.36
N ILE A 5 -31.47 -38.60 -5.29
CA ILE A 5 -31.89 -37.21 -5.47
C ILE A 5 -32.98 -36.91 -4.43
N ASP A 6 -32.64 -36.19 -3.37
CA ASP A 6 -33.63 -35.67 -2.42
C ASP A 6 -34.14 -34.31 -2.90
N LEU A 7 -35.42 -34.24 -3.25
CA LEU A 7 -36.08 -32.99 -3.62
C LEU A 7 -35.96 -31.95 -2.50
N LYS A 8 -35.90 -32.33 -1.21
CA LYS A 8 -35.75 -31.38 -0.09
C LYS A 8 -34.39 -30.68 -0.06
N GLU A 9 -33.33 -31.32 -0.57
CA GLU A 9 -32.00 -30.71 -0.70
C GLU A 9 -31.92 -29.78 -1.91
N LEU A 10 -32.57 -30.16 -3.03
CA LEU A 10 -32.68 -29.31 -4.23
C LEU A 10 -33.67 -28.15 -4.04
N ALA A 11 -34.67 -28.30 -3.17
CA ALA A 11 -35.83 -27.41 -3.04
C ALA A 11 -35.62 -26.11 -2.26
N ARG A 12 -34.38 -25.75 -1.92
CA ARG A 12 -34.15 -24.52 -1.14
C ARG A 12 -34.28 -23.23 -1.96
N ARG A 13 -34.01 -23.25 -3.29
CA ARG A 13 -34.13 -22.09 -4.23
C ARG A 13 -33.61 -22.42 -5.64
N GLU A 14 -33.93 -21.59 -6.64
CA GLU A 14 -33.11 -21.52 -7.88
C GLU A 14 -31.64 -21.23 -7.56
N SER A 15 -30.74 -21.94 -8.25
CA SER A 15 -29.30 -21.84 -8.00
C SER A 15 -28.50 -21.95 -9.30
N GLU A 16 -27.18 -21.90 -9.17
CA GLU A 16 -26.24 -22.13 -10.28
C GLU A 16 -26.31 -23.58 -10.80
N GLN A 17 -26.88 -24.50 -10.01
CA GLN A 17 -27.00 -25.92 -10.36
C GLN A 17 -28.44 -26.40 -10.52
N VAL A 18 -29.45 -25.57 -10.26
CA VAL A 18 -30.86 -25.99 -10.28
C VAL A 18 -31.71 -24.95 -11.01
N GLU A 19 -32.42 -25.41 -12.03
CA GLU A 19 -33.42 -24.65 -12.79
C GLU A 19 -34.79 -25.30 -12.64
N TRP A 20 -35.82 -24.51 -12.29
CA TRP A 20 -37.20 -24.98 -12.15
C TRP A 20 -38.06 -24.57 -13.36
N LYS A 21 -38.88 -25.50 -13.87
CA LYS A 21 -39.82 -25.25 -14.98
C LYS A 21 -41.20 -25.81 -14.68
N GLU A 22 -42.22 -24.97 -14.85
CA GLU A 22 -43.61 -25.30 -14.52
C GLU A 22 -44.23 -26.35 -15.46
N ASN A 23 -44.09 -26.18 -16.78
CA ASN A 23 -44.57 -27.11 -17.80
C ASN A 23 -43.59 -27.16 -18.98
N GLY A 24 -43.20 -28.35 -19.46
CA GLY A 24 -42.22 -28.52 -20.55
C GLY A 24 -42.83 -28.65 -21.95
N ASP A 25 -44.15 -28.57 -22.04
CA ASP A 25 -44.95 -29.02 -23.19
C ASP A 25 -44.87 -28.02 -24.37
N ASP A 26 -44.84 -26.71 -24.06
CA ASP A 26 -44.71 -25.64 -25.04
C ASP A 26 -43.34 -25.70 -25.74
N ILE A 27 -43.31 -25.53 -27.07
CA ILE A 27 -42.11 -25.53 -27.90
C ILE A 27 -41.08 -24.54 -27.34
N LYS A 28 -41.51 -23.34 -26.95
CA LYS A 28 -40.60 -22.32 -26.40
C LYS A 28 -40.00 -22.73 -25.06
N ILE A 29 -40.72 -23.50 -24.26
CA ILE A 29 -40.23 -23.97 -22.96
C ILE A 29 -39.28 -25.15 -23.14
N ALA A 30 -39.57 -26.08 -24.05
CA ALA A 30 -38.66 -27.17 -24.41
C ALA A 30 -37.31 -26.64 -24.96
N GLU A 31 -37.34 -25.62 -25.83
CA GLU A 31 -36.12 -24.93 -26.27
C GLU A 31 -35.37 -24.28 -25.09
N GLY A 32 -36.10 -23.62 -24.18
CA GLY A 32 -35.52 -23.04 -22.97
C GLY A 32 -34.85 -24.08 -22.08
N ILE A 33 -35.46 -25.26 -21.91
CA ILE A 33 -34.89 -26.40 -21.18
C ILE A 33 -33.59 -26.86 -21.85
N VAL A 34 -33.58 -27.02 -23.17
CA VAL A 34 -32.41 -27.49 -23.92
C VAL A 34 -31.26 -26.48 -23.87
N ARG A 35 -31.56 -25.17 -23.92
CA ARG A 35 -30.56 -24.11 -23.71
C ARG A 35 -29.94 -24.19 -22.33
N THR A 36 -30.74 -24.44 -21.29
CA THR A 36 -30.24 -24.62 -19.93
C THR A 36 -29.45 -25.92 -19.78
N ILE A 37 -29.85 -27.01 -20.44
CA ILE A 37 -29.07 -28.27 -20.50
C ILE A 37 -27.70 -28.02 -21.15
N SER A 38 -27.66 -27.31 -22.29
CA SER A 38 -26.40 -26.91 -22.93
C SER A 38 -25.53 -26.05 -22.00
N ALA A 39 -26.14 -25.12 -21.27
CA ALA A 39 -25.45 -24.30 -20.28
C ALA A 39 -24.87 -25.09 -19.11
N PHE A 40 -25.61 -26.06 -18.57
CA PHE A 40 -25.13 -26.94 -17.50
C PHE A 40 -24.08 -27.95 -17.98
N ALA A 41 -24.12 -28.39 -19.23
CA ALA A 41 -23.05 -29.22 -19.78
C ALA A 41 -21.77 -28.40 -20.02
N ASN A 42 -21.93 -27.15 -20.47
CA ASN A 42 -20.84 -26.20 -20.67
C ASN A 42 -20.17 -25.77 -19.35
N ASP A 43 -20.95 -25.59 -18.28
CA ASP A 43 -20.48 -25.44 -16.89
C ASP A 43 -19.23 -24.56 -16.70
N ILE A 44 -19.31 -23.29 -17.11
CA ILE A 44 -18.20 -22.33 -16.98
C ILE A 44 -17.83 -22.03 -15.51
N ALA A 45 -18.77 -22.22 -14.58
CA ALA A 45 -18.56 -22.05 -13.15
C ALA A 45 -17.87 -23.27 -12.52
N ASN A 46 -17.69 -24.36 -13.28
CA ASN A 46 -17.07 -25.61 -12.85
C ASN A 46 -17.71 -26.17 -11.57
N VAL A 47 -19.05 -26.16 -11.51
CA VAL A 47 -19.82 -26.70 -10.38
C VAL A 47 -20.12 -28.20 -10.53
N GLY A 48 -19.79 -28.80 -11.68
CA GLY A 48 -19.97 -30.22 -11.98
C GLY A 48 -21.21 -30.55 -12.81
N GLY A 49 -21.93 -29.56 -13.31
CA GLY A 49 -23.20 -29.70 -14.01
C GLY A 49 -24.40 -29.20 -13.19
N GLY A 50 -25.60 -29.71 -13.48
CA GLY A 50 -26.83 -29.25 -12.84
C GLY A 50 -28.06 -30.10 -13.09
N TYR A 51 -29.19 -29.63 -12.56
CA TYR A 51 -30.49 -30.28 -12.55
C TYR A 51 -31.53 -29.34 -13.17
N VAL A 52 -32.22 -29.79 -14.21
CA VAL A 52 -33.43 -29.12 -14.70
C VAL A 52 -34.64 -29.90 -14.20
N VAL A 53 -35.46 -29.27 -13.36
CA VAL A 53 -36.62 -29.90 -12.72
C VAL A 53 -37.90 -29.39 -13.34
N CYS A 54 -38.68 -30.29 -13.95
CA CYS A 54 -39.95 -29.98 -14.61
C CYS A 54 -41.14 -30.47 -13.78
N GLY A 55 -42.19 -29.65 -13.70
CA GLY A 55 -43.37 -29.89 -12.86
C GLY A 55 -43.31 -29.20 -11.50
N ALA A 56 -42.54 -28.11 -11.38
CA ALA A 56 -42.48 -27.29 -10.19
C ALA A 56 -42.12 -25.84 -10.53
N LYS A 57 -42.58 -24.90 -9.70
CA LYS A 57 -42.41 -23.46 -9.89
C LYS A 57 -41.95 -22.78 -8.61
N GLU A 58 -41.05 -21.81 -8.73
CA GLU A 58 -40.70 -20.90 -7.63
C GLU A 58 -41.76 -19.79 -7.53
N ILE A 59 -42.41 -19.70 -6.36
CA ILE A 59 -43.36 -18.65 -5.97
C ILE A 59 -42.82 -17.89 -4.76
N LYS A 60 -43.46 -16.79 -4.36
CA LYS A 60 -43.14 -16.11 -3.10
C LYS A 60 -44.15 -16.51 -2.03
N ASP A 61 -43.68 -16.75 -0.82
CA ASP A 61 -44.55 -16.95 0.34
C ASP A 61 -45.17 -15.62 0.80
N GLU A 62 -46.02 -15.70 1.83
CA GLU A 62 -46.74 -14.56 2.42
C GLU A 62 -45.80 -13.48 2.98
N HIS A 63 -44.52 -13.79 3.19
CA HIS A 63 -43.49 -12.89 3.70
C HIS A 63 -42.51 -12.42 2.61
N GLY A 64 -42.75 -12.81 1.34
CA GLY A 64 -41.93 -12.43 0.19
C GLY A 64 -40.68 -13.28 -0.03
N PHE A 65 -40.48 -14.37 0.72
CA PHE A 65 -39.37 -15.31 0.53
C PHE A 65 -39.71 -16.33 -0.57
N PRO A 66 -38.70 -16.87 -1.28
CA PRO A 66 -38.93 -17.89 -2.29
C PRO A 66 -39.43 -19.21 -1.68
N LYS A 67 -40.49 -19.77 -2.24
CA LYS A 67 -41.08 -21.07 -1.89
C LYS A 67 -41.38 -21.84 -3.18
N ILE A 68 -41.16 -23.14 -3.17
CA ILE A 68 -41.44 -24.00 -4.33
C ILE A 68 -42.85 -24.57 -4.23
N GLN A 69 -43.58 -24.51 -5.34
CA GLN A 69 -44.89 -25.15 -5.52
C GLN A 69 -44.78 -26.30 -6.53
N TYR A 70 -45.25 -27.49 -6.15
CA TYR A 70 -45.14 -28.69 -6.97
C TYR A 70 -46.42 -28.91 -7.79
N THR A 71 -46.43 -28.40 -9.03
CA THR A 71 -47.56 -28.57 -9.95
C THR A 71 -47.70 -30.01 -10.45
N GLY A 72 -46.57 -30.68 -10.69
CA GLY A 72 -46.49 -32.04 -11.22
C GLY A 72 -46.89 -32.17 -12.70
N LEU A 73 -46.42 -33.23 -13.34
CA LEU A 73 -46.75 -33.60 -14.71
C LEU A 73 -47.62 -34.86 -14.72
N SER A 74 -48.62 -34.90 -15.61
CA SER A 74 -49.40 -36.12 -15.87
C SER A 74 -48.58 -37.12 -16.71
N ALA A 75 -48.95 -38.40 -16.68
CA ALA A 75 -48.18 -39.46 -17.38
C ALA A 75 -48.00 -39.20 -18.89
N ASN A 76 -49.01 -38.65 -19.57
CA ASN A 76 -48.91 -38.32 -21.00
C ASN A 76 -47.95 -37.14 -21.24
N LYS A 77 -48.05 -36.10 -20.42
CA LYS A 77 -47.19 -34.91 -20.52
C LYS A 77 -45.73 -35.24 -20.19
N LEU A 78 -45.51 -36.07 -19.17
CA LEU A 78 -44.17 -36.49 -18.79
C LEU A 78 -43.43 -37.14 -19.97
N LYS A 79 -44.07 -38.10 -20.64
CA LYS A 79 -43.49 -38.76 -21.84
C LYS A 79 -43.29 -37.78 -22.99
N GLU A 80 -44.23 -36.86 -23.20
CA GLU A 80 -44.11 -35.85 -24.25
C GLU A 80 -42.89 -34.94 -24.03
N VAL A 81 -42.74 -34.40 -22.82
CA VAL A 81 -41.61 -33.54 -22.43
C VAL A 81 -40.29 -34.30 -22.54
N GLU A 82 -40.23 -35.53 -22.02
CA GLU A 82 -39.04 -36.38 -22.07
C GLU A 82 -38.56 -36.61 -23.52
N LEU A 83 -39.47 -37.06 -24.40
CA LEU A 83 -39.15 -37.34 -25.79
C LEU A 83 -38.74 -36.08 -26.55
N LYS A 84 -39.45 -34.97 -26.32
CA LYS A 84 -39.20 -33.70 -27.00
C LYS A 84 -37.86 -33.10 -26.61
N VAL A 85 -37.56 -33.03 -25.31
CA VAL A 85 -36.28 -32.52 -24.79
C VAL A 85 -35.12 -33.39 -25.28
N THR A 86 -35.26 -34.72 -25.22
CA THR A 86 -34.21 -35.64 -25.70
C THR A 86 -33.95 -35.47 -27.20
N LYS A 87 -35.00 -35.40 -28.01
CA LYS A 87 -34.90 -35.17 -29.45
C LYS A 87 -34.24 -33.81 -29.76
N TYR A 88 -34.57 -32.77 -29.00
CA TYR A 88 -34.01 -31.45 -29.22
C TYR A 88 -32.54 -31.39 -28.81
N CYS A 89 -32.15 -32.06 -27.72
CA CYS A 89 -30.73 -32.18 -27.34
C CYS A 89 -29.91 -32.94 -28.40
N GLN A 90 -30.50 -33.89 -29.12
CA GLN A 90 -29.82 -34.60 -30.19
C GLN A 90 -29.73 -33.78 -31.49
N ASN A 91 -30.78 -33.05 -31.85
CA ASN A 91 -30.86 -32.39 -33.15
C ASN A 91 -30.32 -30.96 -33.15
N TYR A 92 -30.44 -30.25 -32.03
CA TYR A 92 -30.11 -28.84 -31.93
C TYR A 92 -28.88 -28.56 -31.08
N VAL A 93 -28.28 -29.57 -30.43
CA VAL A 93 -27.03 -29.38 -29.67
C VAL A 93 -25.91 -30.21 -30.28
N ASP A 94 -24.75 -29.59 -30.44
CA ASP A 94 -23.55 -30.23 -30.99
C ASP A 94 -22.30 -29.92 -30.15
N PRO A 95 -21.51 -30.92 -29.71
CA PRO A 95 -21.84 -32.35 -29.70
C PRO A 95 -23.17 -32.62 -28.98
N ALA A 96 -23.90 -33.67 -29.37
CA ALA A 96 -25.19 -33.98 -28.75
C ALA A 96 -25.05 -34.30 -27.25
N ILE A 97 -26.02 -33.83 -26.45
CA ILE A 97 -26.09 -34.09 -25.00
C ILE A 97 -27.18 -35.12 -24.73
N ALA A 98 -26.87 -36.13 -23.92
CA ALA A 98 -27.84 -37.07 -23.39
C ALA A 98 -27.97 -36.87 -21.87
N PRO A 99 -28.93 -36.06 -21.39
CA PRO A 99 -29.16 -35.90 -19.96
C PRO A 99 -29.68 -37.21 -19.35
N ARG A 100 -29.30 -37.50 -18.11
CA ARG A 100 -29.89 -38.63 -17.38
C ARG A 100 -31.24 -38.19 -16.83
N ILE A 101 -32.28 -38.91 -17.21
CA ILE A 101 -33.64 -38.61 -16.78
C ILE A 101 -33.96 -39.40 -15.50
N VAL A 102 -34.53 -38.71 -14.52
CA VAL A 102 -35.00 -39.31 -13.26
C VAL A 102 -36.43 -38.84 -13.00
N GLU A 103 -37.31 -39.79 -12.76
CA GLU A 103 -38.69 -39.53 -12.34
C GLU A 103 -38.79 -39.57 -10.82
N ILE A 104 -39.48 -38.59 -10.24
CA ILE A 104 -39.71 -38.49 -8.79
C ILE A 104 -41.21 -38.34 -8.52
N GLU A 105 -41.68 -38.90 -7.41
CA GLU A 105 -43.06 -38.74 -6.96
C GLU A 105 -43.33 -37.28 -6.58
N ASN A 106 -44.48 -36.72 -6.97
CA ASN A 106 -44.87 -35.39 -6.53
C ASN A 106 -45.28 -35.46 -5.04
N PRO A 107 -44.60 -34.71 -4.13
CA PRO A 107 -44.91 -34.71 -2.71
C PRO A 107 -46.31 -34.18 -2.37
N GLU A 108 -46.91 -33.35 -3.23
CA GLU A 108 -48.22 -32.72 -3.02
C GLU A 108 -49.38 -33.51 -3.67
N ASN A 109 -49.08 -34.33 -4.68
CA ASN A 109 -50.12 -35.08 -5.42
C ASN A 109 -49.59 -36.37 -6.06
N ASN A 110 -49.94 -37.52 -5.48
CA ASN A 110 -49.52 -38.85 -5.94
C ASN A 110 -49.96 -39.22 -7.38
N SER A 111 -50.93 -38.52 -7.97
CA SER A 111 -51.37 -38.76 -9.36
C SER A 111 -50.48 -38.10 -10.42
N THR A 112 -49.48 -37.34 -10.00
CA THR A 112 -48.53 -36.62 -10.87
C THR A 112 -47.09 -36.95 -10.49
N ARG A 113 -46.17 -36.76 -11.43
CA ARG A 113 -44.73 -36.99 -11.26
C ARG A 113 -43.93 -35.75 -11.60
N ILE A 114 -42.71 -35.66 -11.06
CA ILE A 114 -41.74 -34.61 -11.35
C ILE A 114 -40.65 -35.23 -12.21
N LEU A 115 -40.25 -34.54 -13.28
CA LEU A 115 -39.22 -35.00 -14.20
C LEU A 115 -37.93 -34.22 -13.98
N VAL A 116 -36.82 -34.90 -13.70
CA VAL A 116 -35.52 -34.29 -13.44
C VAL A 116 -34.53 -34.69 -14.53
N PHE A 117 -34.01 -33.72 -15.26
CA PHE A 117 -32.88 -33.91 -16.16
C PHE A 117 -31.58 -33.62 -15.39
N VAL A 118 -30.82 -34.68 -15.12
CA VAL A 118 -29.49 -34.60 -14.53
C VAL A 118 -28.47 -34.41 -15.64
N VAL A 119 -27.81 -33.26 -15.64
CA VAL A 119 -26.82 -32.88 -16.64
C VAL A 119 -25.46 -32.85 -15.97
N LEU A 120 -24.53 -33.67 -16.47
CA LEU A 120 -23.16 -33.65 -16.02
C LEU A 120 -22.34 -32.69 -16.88
N ARG A 121 -21.35 -32.05 -16.27
CA ARG A 121 -20.31 -31.33 -17.01
C ARG A 121 -19.64 -32.28 -18.02
N THR A 122 -19.44 -31.79 -19.23
CA THR A 122 -18.75 -32.52 -20.31
C THR A 122 -17.36 -31.95 -20.59
N ARG A 123 -16.59 -32.63 -21.44
CA ARG A 123 -15.27 -32.13 -21.88
C ARG A 123 -15.34 -31.17 -23.06
N HIS A 124 -16.38 -31.28 -23.90
CA HIS A 124 -16.55 -30.46 -25.10
C HIS A 124 -17.41 -29.22 -24.84
N ALA A 125 -17.23 -28.20 -25.67
CA ALA A 125 -18.13 -27.07 -25.71
C ALA A 125 -19.35 -27.42 -26.58
N HIS A 126 -20.54 -27.31 -26.00
CA HIS A 126 -21.80 -27.61 -26.65
C HIS A 126 -22.41 -26.35 -27.23
N VAL A 127 -22.60 -26.33 -28.54
CA VAL A 127 -23.30 -25.27 -29.27
C VAL A 127 -24.77 -25.63 -29.47
N TYR A 128 -25.65 -24.68 -29.20
CA TYR A 128 -27.08 -24.76 -29.53
C TYR A 128 -27.32 -24.11 -30.88
N ARG A 129 -27.95 -24.84 -31.80
CA ARG A 129 -28.28 -24.42 -33.16
C ARG A 129 -29.78 -24.23 -33.25
N ASP A 130 -30.26 -23.03 -33.52
CA ASP A 130 -31.69 -22.75 -33.76
C ASP A 130 -32.07 -22.79 -35.25
N GLY A 131 -31.16 -23.29 -36.10
CA GLY A 131 -31.32 -23.39 -37.55
C GLY A 131 -30.66 -22.22 -38.30
N GLU A 132 -30.77 -21.00 -37.79
CA GLU A 132 -30.15 -19.81 -38.40
C GLU A 132 -28.84 -19.41 -37.70
N THR A 133 -28.73 -19.65 -36.39
CA THR A 133 -27.59 -19.22 -35.59
C THR A 133 -27.06 -20.34 -34.71
N SER A 134 -25.75 -20.29 -34.46
CA SER A 134 -25.05 -21.20 -33.54
C SER A 134 -24.63 -20.39 -32.31
N LYS A 135 -25.21 -20.72 -31.15
CA LYS A 135 -25.03 -19.99 -29.89
C LYS A 135 -24.54 -20.93 -28.81
N TYR A 136 -23.55 -20.49 -28.03
CA TYR A 136 -23.15 -21.19 -26.82
C TYR A 136 -23.87 -20.58 -25.63
N TYR A 137 -24.39 -21.42 -24.75
CA TYR A 137 -25.02 -20.96 -23.51
C TYR A 137 -24.17 -21.37 -22.31
N VAL A 138 -24.13 -20.50 -21.30
CA VAL A 138 -23.46 -20.73 -20.02
C VAL A 138 -24.35 -20.25 -18.88
N ARG A 139 -24.17 -20.85 -17.70
CA ARG A 139 -24.86 -20.44 -16.48
C ARG A 139 -24.00 -19.43 -15.73
N ILE A 140 -24.54 -18.25 -15.45
CA ILE A 140 -23.87 -17.22 -14.65
C ILE A 140 -24.84 -16.83 -13.53
N GLY A 141 -24.51 -17.18 -12.29
CA GLY A 141 -25.47 -17.08 -11.19
C GLY A 141 -26.70 -17.94 -11.47
N ARG A 142 -27.89 -17.33 -11.45
CA ARG A 142 -29.17 -18.00 -11.68
C ARG A 142 -29.70 -17.88 -13.11
N GLU A 143 -28.92 -17.33 -14.03
CA GLU A 143 -29.39 -17.05 -15.38
C GLU A 143 -28.61 -17.85 -16.42
N THR A 144 -29.35 -18.42 -17.38
CA THR A 144 -28.78 -18.99 -18.60
C THR A 144 -28.54 -17.85 -19.60
N LYS A 145 -27.27 -17.54 -19.88
CA LYS A 145 -26.85 -16.46 -20.79
C LYS A 145 -26.14 -17.00 -22.00
N GLU A 146 -26.26 -16.29 -23.11
CA GLU A 146 -25.44 -16.55 -24.29
C GLU A 146 -23.99 -16.15 -24.00
N ALA A 147 -23.06 -17.09 -24.21
CA ALA A 147 -21.63 -16.82 -24.15
C ALA A 147 -21.22 -16.04 -25.40
N ARG A 148 -20.82 -14.79 -25.21
CA ARG A 148 -20.30 -13.90 -26.26
C ARG A 148 -18.90 -13.42 -25.89
N ASN A 149 -18.14 -13.00 -26.90
CA ASN A 149 -16.84 -12.32 -26.74
C ASN A 149 -15.90 -13.12 -25.81
N GLY A 150 -15.43 -12.49 -24.71
CA GLY A 150 -14.52 -13.10 -23.75
C GLY A 150 -15.09 -14.35 -23.07
N VAL A 151 -16.39 -14.36 -22.76
CA VAL A 151 -17.06 -15.52 -22.12
C VAL A 151 -17.07 -16.74 -23.05
N LEU A 152 -17.30 -16.53 -24.35
CA LEU A 152 -17.25 -17.61 -25.34
C LEU A 152 -15.82 -18.17 -25.47
N ARG A 153 -14.83 -17.30 -25.62
CA ARG A 153 -13.43 -17.74 -25.73
C ARG A 153 -12.97 -18.48 -24.48
N GLN A 154 -13.38 -18.01 -23.31
CA GLN A 154 -13.11 -18.67 -22.05
C GLN A 154 -13.69 -20.09 -22.05
N LEU A 155 -14.96 -20.24 -22.42
CA LEU A 155 -15.61 -21.56 -22.53
C LEU A 155 -14.84 -22.49 -23.48
N LEU A 156 -14.54 -22.03 -24.70
CA LEU A 156 -13.85 -22.85 -25.70
C LEU A 156 -12.44 -23.24 -25.23
N THR A 157 -11.73 -22.35 -24.54
CA THR A 157 -10.39 -22.63 -23.99
C THR A 157 -10.47 -23.66 -22.87
N GLU A 158 -11.44 -23.51 -21.96
CA GLU A 158 -11.67 -24.45 -20.85
C GLU A 158 -12.02 -25.85 -21.34
N LYS A 159 -12.82 -25.93 -22.41
CA LYS A 159 -13.21 -27.19 -23.06
C LYS A 159 -12.14 -27.74 -24.00
N GLN A 160 -10.96 -27.10 -24.05
CA GLN A 160 -9.83 -27.50 -24.88
C GLN A 160 -10.15 -27.53 -26.39
N GLU A 161 -11.18 -26.81 -26.82
CA GLU A 161 -11.53 -26.63 -28.23
C GLU A 161 -10.60 -25.61 -28.90
N ILE A 162 -10.00 -24.72 -28.11
CA ILE A 162 -8.94 -23.80 -28.53
C ILE A 162 -7.78 -23.82 -27.53
N GLU A 163 -6.55 -23.63 -28.03
CA GLU A 163 -5.38 -23.47 -27.17
C GLU A 163 -5.45 -22.18 -26.33
N TYR A 164 -4.78 -22.16 -25.19
CA TYR A 164 -4.53 -20.94 -24.42
C TYR A 164 -3.77 -19.91 -25.25
N PHE A 165 -4.04 -18.62 -25.00
CA PHE A 165 -3.51 -17.51 -25.80
C PHE A 165 -2.00 -17.62 -26.06
N ASP A 166 -1.21 -17.91 -25.03
CA ASP A 166 0.25 -17.99 -25.09
C ASP A 166 0.73 -19.04 -26.09
N LYS A 167 0.05 -20.19 -26.15
CA LYS A 167 0.39 -21.31 -27.05
C LYS A 167 -0.13 -21.11 -28.47
N ARG A 168 -1.15 -20.27 -28.72
CA ARG A 168 -1.68 -20.09 -30.08
C ARG A 168 -0.62 -19.59 -31.06
N THR A 169 -0.67 -20.11 -32.28
CA THR A 169 0.17 -19.68 -33.41
C THR A 169 -0.20 -18.29 -33.90
N ASN A 170 0.80 -17.44 -34.14
CA ASN A 170 0.60 -16.12 -34.73
C ASN A 170 0.91 -16.13 -36.24
N THR A 171 -0.12 -16.30 -37.06
CA THR A 171 0.02 -16.37 -38.53
C THR A 171 0.47 -15.06 -39.18
N ARG A 172 0.48 -13.95 -38.43
CA ARG A 172 0.92 -12.63 -38.93
C ARG A 172 2.41 -12.38 -38.71
N ALA A 173 3.14 -13.33 -38.13
CA ALA A 173 4.55 -13.19 -37.80
C ALA A 173 5.35 -14.40 -38.29
N THR A 174 6.66 -14.22 -38.48
CA THR A 174 7.58 -15.28 -38.90
C THR A 174 8.84 -15.27 -38.03
N GLU A 175 9.80 -16.15 -38.30
CA GLU A 175 11.12 -16.13 -37.67
C GLU A 175 11.82 -14.76 -37.72
N ALA A 176 11.59 -13.99 -38.79
CA ALA A 176 12.19 -12.67 -38.96
C ALA A 176 11.70 -11.64 -37.93
N ASP A 177 10.59 -11.90 -37.24
CA ASP A 177 10.06 -11.05 -36.17
C ASP A 177 10.74 -11.30 -34.81
N ILE A 178 11.57 -12.35 -34.68
CA ILE A 178 12.30 -12.67 -33.45
C ILE A 178 13.61 -11.89 -33.40
N ASP A 179 13.93 -11.35 -32.21
CA ASP A 179 15.21 -10.75 -31.91
C ASP A 179 16.17 -11.83 -31.39
N ILE A 180 17.13 -12.19 -32.23
CA ILE A 180 18.06 -13.29 -31.95
C ILE A 180 18.96 -12.99 -30.74
N LEU A 181 19.30 -11.72 -30.51
CA LEU A 181 20.13 -11.34 -29.36
C LEU A 181 19.33 -11.51 -28.06
N VAL A 182 18.12 -10.95 -28.02
CA VAL A 182 17.22 -11.11 -26.85
C VAL A 182 16.89 -12.57 -26.59
N PHE A 183 16.68 -13.36 -27.65
CA PHE A 183 16.47 -14.81 -27.55
C PHE A 183 17.67 -15.49 -26.90
N ARG A 184 18.89 -15.28 -27.42
CA ARG A 184 20.11 -15.90 -26.88
C ARG A 184 20.36 -15.52 -25.44
N ASP A 185 20.28 -14.23 -25.11
CA ASP A 185 20.51 -13.72 -23.77
C ASP A 185 19.51 -14.31 -22.77
N SER A 186 18.23 -14.33 -23.13
CA SER A 186 17.17 -14.90 -22.29
C SER A 186 17.32 -16.41 -22.12
N MET A 187 17.63 -17.15 -23.18
CA MET A 187 17.83 -18.60 -23.13
C MET A 187 19.07 -18.97 -22.29
N GLN A 188 20.13 -18.17 -22.37
CA GLN A 188 21.32 -18.32 -21.54
C GLN A 188 21.00 -18.03 -20.07
N GLU A 189 20.29 -16.93 -19.76
CA GLU A 189 19.85 -16.58 -18.41
C GLU A 189 18.98 -17.69 -17.78
N MET A 190 18.11 -18.31 -18.59
CA MET A 190 17.27 -19.45 -18.17
C MET A 190 18.02 -20.79 -18.07
N GLY A 191 19.25 -20.88 -18.58
CA GLY A 191 19.99 -22.15 -18.68
C GLY A 191 19.37 -23.14 -19.68
N LEU A 192 18.69 -22.64 -20.73
CA LEU A 192 18.04 -23.44 -21.77
C LEU A 192 18.79 -23.40 -23.11
N LEU A 193 19.93 -22.72 -23.16
CA LEU A 193 20.84 -22.72 -24.31
C LEU A 193 21.85 -23.87 -24.19
N PHE A 194 21.73 -24.86 -25.08
CA PHE A 194 22.55 -26.08 -25.06
C PHE A 194 23.66 -25.99 -26.12
N PRO A 195 24.93 -26.32 -25.78
CA PRO A 195 26.05 -26.24 -26.73
C PRO A 195 25.90 -27.12 -27.98
N GLU A 196 25.15 -28.22 -27.87
CA GLU A 196 24.96 -29.19 -28.95
C GLU A 196 23.87 -28.76 -29.95
N LYS A 197 23.10 -27.70 -29.64
CA LYS A 197 21.98 -27.23 -30.45
C LYS A 197 22.32 -25.96 -31.22
N SER A 198 21.98 -25.95 -32.51
CA SER A 198 22.04 -24.75 -33.35
C SER A 198 20.79 -23.87 -33.13
N LEU A 199 20.81 -22.63 -33.64
CA LEU A 199 19.60 -21.79 -33.63
C LEU A 199 18.46 -22.41 -34.45
N GLU A 200 18.77 -23.15 -35.52
CA GLU A 200 17.76 -23.79 -36.39
C GLU A 200 17.04 -24.92 -35.67
N ASP A 201 17.71 -25.61 -34.74
CA ASP A 201 17.09 -26.64 -33.91
C ASP A 201 15.98 -26.01 -33.04
N TYR A 202 16.27 -24.87 -32.41
CA TYR A 202 15.30 -24.10 -31.64
C TYR A 202 14.20 -23.46 -32.51
N PHE A 203 14.54 -23.05 -33.73
CA PHE A 203 13.62 -22.41 -34.67
C PHE A 203 12.96 -23.48 -35.54
N SER A 204 12.37 -24.49 -34.88
CA SER A 204 11.68 -25.60 -35.51
C SER A 204 10.29 -25.81 -34.91
N ASP A 205 9.46 -26.57 -35.62
CA ASP A 205 8.13 -27.02 -35.18
C ASP A 205 8.18 -28.34 -34.39
N ARG A 206 9.37 -28.92 -34.22
CA ARG A 206 9.57 -30.24 -33.61
C ARG A 206 10.18 -30.16 -32.21
N GLU A 207 11.14 -29.26 -32.02
CA GLU A 207 11.85 -29.19 -30.75
C GLU A 207 11.14 -28.30 -29.75
N GLN A 208 11.02 -28.82 -28.53
CA GLN A 208 10.63 -28.03 -27.37
C GLN A 208 11.87 -27.40 -26.72
N ILE A 209 11.72 -26.17 -26.23
CA ILE A 209 12.76 -25.50 -25.44
C ILE A 209 12.85 -26.05 -24.01
N ALA A 210 11.77 -26.67 -23.53
CA ALA A 210 11.67 -27.27 -22.21
C ALA A 210 10.48 -28.25 -22.16
N GLU A 211 10.51 -29.22 -21.25
CA GLU A 211 9.53 -30.31 -21.13
C GLU A 211 8.06 -29.87 -21.02
N LEU A 212 7.79 -28.71 -20.42
CA LEU A 212 6.44 -28.17 -20.23
C LEU A 212 6.08 -27.02 -21.17
N VAL A 213 6.94 -26.74 -22.17
CA VAL A 213 6.76 -25.62 -23.10
C VAL A 213 6.66 -26.17 -24.52
N SER A 214 5.58 -25.83 -25.21
CA SER A 214 5.40 -26.18 -26.63
C SER A 214 6.55 -25.63 -27.49
N PRO A 215 6.80 -26.21 -28.68
CA PRO A 215 7.77 -25.66 -29.63
C PRO A 215 7.52 -24.17 -29.90
N LEU A 216 8.60 -23.40 -30.09
CA LEU A 216 8.51 -21.94 -30.30
C LEU A 216 7.71 -21.58 -31.55
N PHE A 217 7.79 -22.43 -32.56
CA PHE A 217 7.17 -22.24 -33.87
C PHE A 217 6.22 -23.37 -34.21
N VAL A 218 5.34 -23.11 -35.16
CA VAL A 218 4.47 -24.09 -35.81
C VAL A 218 4.59 -23.88 -37.30
N ARG A 219 4.79 -24.97 -38.04
CA ARG A 219 4.77 -24.94 -39.50
C ARG A 219 3.33 -25.07 -39.98
N THR A 220 2.88 -24.14 -40.81
CA THR A 220 1.57 -24.26 -41.47
C THR A 220 1.68 -25.14 -42.71
N ASP A 221 0.71 -26.04 -42.88
CA ASP A 221 0.70 -27.01 -44.00
C ASP A 221 0.55 -26.34 -45.37
N LEU A 222 -0.10 -25.17 -45.43
CA LEU A 222 -0.46 -24.51 -46.70
C LEU A 222 0.71 -23.75 -47.34
N ASP A 223 1.55 -23.11 -46.56
CA ASP A 223 2.66 -22.27 -47.02
C ASP A 223 4.04 -22.82 -46.63
N GLY A 224 4.09 -23.82 -45.74
CA GLY A 224 5.32 -24.40 -45.21
C GLY A 224 6.12 -23.41 -44.36
N ILE A 225 5.56 -22.25 -44.01
CA ILE A 225 6.23 -21.18 -43.27
C ILE A 225 6.16 -21.50 -41.77
N LEU A 226 7.25 -21.19 -41.05
CA LEU A 226 7.29 -21.26 -39.61
C LEU A 226 6.73 -19.99 -38.99
N HIS A 227 5.64 -20.14 -38.26
CA HIS A 227 5.00 -19.07 -37.50
C HIS A 227 5.27 -19.22 -36.01
N PRO A 228 5.70 -18.16 -35.32
CA PRO A 228 5.93 -18.21 -33.89
C PRO A 228 4.60 -18.32 -33.13
N ARG A 229 4.62 -19.01 -32.00
CA ARG A 229 3.54 -18.93 -31.02
C ARG A 229 3.55 -17.55 -30.33
N ASN A 230 2.41 -17.13 -29.79
CA ASN A 230 2.29 -15.82 -29.16
C ASN A 230 3.30 -15.62 -28.02
N PHE A 231 3.59 -16.67 -27.24
CA PHE A 231 4.58 -16.57 -26.17
C PHE A 231 5.99 -16.30 -26.69
N THR A 232 6.38 -16.91 -27.82
CA THR A 232 7.66 -16.71 -28.49
C THR A 232 7.84 -15.24 -28.88
N LEU A 233 6.82 -14.64 -29.50
CA LEU A 233 6.85 -13.22 -29.86
C LEU A 233 6.92 -12.31 -28.64
N LEU A 234 6.12 -12.56 -27.61
CA LEU A 234 6.08 -11.67 -26.44
C LEU A 234 7.33 -11.78 -25.56
N MET A 235 8.04 -12.91 -25.59
CA MET A 235 9.28 -13.13 -24.85
C MET A 235 10.53 -12.69 -25.61
N PHE A 236 10.59 -12.93 -26.92
CA PHE A 236 11.81 -12.81 -27.72
C PHE A 236 11.65 -11.98 -28.99
N GLY A 237 10.45 -11.46 -29.27
CA GLY A 237 10.17 -10.69 -30.47
C GLY A 237 10.86 -9.34 -30.48
N LYS A 238 11.12 -8.83 -31.70
CA LYS A 238 11.53 -7.43 -31.91
C LYS A 238 10.43 -6.52 -31.40
N LYS A 239 10.82 -5.42 -30.75
CA LYS A 239 9.89 -4.43 -30.20
C LYS A 239 8.84 -3.96 -31.22
N THR A 240 9.26 -3.65 -32.45
CA THR A 240 8.35 -3.23 -33.54
C THR A 240 7.35 -4.32 -33.93
N SER A 241 7.80 -5.57 -33.97
CA SER A 241 6.94 -6.72 -34.26
C SER A 241 5.92 -6.94 -33.15
N ILE A 242 6.33 -6.88 -31.88
CA ILE A 242 5.41 -7.00 -30.73
C ILE A 242 4.35 -5.89 -30.79
N THR A 243 4.75 -4.62 -30.91
CA THR A 243 3.80 -3.49 -30.94
C THR A 243 2.85 -3.55 -32.14
N SER A 244 3.29 -4.09 -33.29
CA SER A 244 2.42 -4.27 -34.47
C SER A 244 1.40 -5.40 -34.29
N LYS A 245 1.80 -6.52 -33.67
CA LYS A 245 0.94 -7.70 -33.54
C LYS A 245 0.07 -7.65 -32.28
N PHE A 246 0.52 -6.98 -31.22
CA PHE A 246 -0.16 -6.80 -29.93
C PHE A 246 -0.06 -5.34 -29.46
N PRO A 247 -0.79 -4.41 -30.09
CA PRO A 247 -0.66 -2.98 -29.81
C PRO A 247 -1.00 -2.62 -28.35
N GLU A 248 -1.87 -3.39 -27.70
CA GLU A 248 -2.30 -3.16 -26.31
C GLU A 248 -1.45 -3.93 -25.27
N ALA A 249 -0.49 -4.75 -25.70
CA ALA A 249 0.39 -5.52 -24.81
C ALA A 249 1.58 -4.70 -24.30
N TYR A 250 1.27 -3.65 -23.55
CA TYR A 250 2.26 -2.78 -22.92
C TYR A 250 1.86 -2.44 -21.49
N THR A 251 2.81 -1.89 -20.74
CA THR A 251 2.61 -1.48 -19.35
C THR A 251 2.75 0.03 -19.23
N ILE A 252 1.81 0.66 -18.53
CA ILE A 252 1.85 2.08 -18.19
C ILE A 252 2.19 2.16 -16.71
N LEU A 253 3.26 2.85 -16.37
CA LEU A 253 3.60 3.20 -15.00
C LEU A 253 3.43 4.71 -14.81
N SER A 254 2.54 5.11 -13.90
CA SER A 254 2.31 6.51 -13.56
C SER A 254 2.66 6.77 -12.09
N ILE A 255 3.36 7.85 -11.80
CA ILE A 255 3.75 8.25 -10.44
C ILE A 255 3.11 9.59 -10.11
N TYR A 256 2.27 9.59 -9.08
CA TYR A 256 1.59 10.77 -8.53
C TYR A 256 2.17 11.09 -7.16
N LYS A 257 2.48 12.37 -6.91
CA LYS A 257 2.91 12.86 -5.58
C LYS A 257 1.74 12.90 -4.57
N GLY A 258 0.52 12.99 -5.07
CA GLY A 258 -0.72 12.98 -4.28
C GLY A 258 -1.24 11.58 -3.98
N THR A 259 -2.44 11.54 -3.40
CA THR A 259 -3.22 10.31 -3.12
C THR A 259 -4.29 10.04 -4.17
N ASP A 260 -4.46 10.96 -5.13
CA ASP A 260 -5.43 10.87 -6.22
C ASP A 260 -4.82 11.28 -7.57
N ARG A 261 -5.61 11.08 -8.63
CA ARG A 261 -5.22 11.40 -10.02
C ARG A 261 -5.51 12.84 -10.42
N SER A 262 -6.01 13.69 -9.50
CA SER A 262 -6.36 15.09 -9.76
C SER A 262 -5.17 16.04 -9.71
N GLU A 263 -4.02 15.54 -9.24
CA GLU A 263 -2.74 16.25 -9.22
C GLU A 263 -2.35 16.84 -10.58
N GLN A 264 -1.83 18.07 -10.55
CA GLN A 264 -1.47 18.82 -11.77
C GLN A 264 -0.26 18.25 -12.50
N THR A 265 0.58 17.47 -11.81
CA THR A 265 1.81 16.89 -12.37
C THR A 265 1.94 15.41 -11.99
N ALA A 266 2.34 14.60 -12.96
CA ALA A 266 2.62 13.18 -12.78
C ALA A 266 3.73 12.75 -13.74
N GLU A 267 4.55 11.80 -13.32
CA GLU A 267 5.48 11.13 -14.22
C GLU A 267 4.79 9.93 -14.86
N ARG A 268 5.00 9.71 -16.16
CA ARG A 268 4.39 8.61 -16.89
C ARG A 268 5.40 7.92 -17.78
N TYR A 269 5.50 6.60 -17.62
CA TYR A 269 6.39 5.73 -18.36
C TYR A 269 5.55 4.72 -19.15
N THR A 270 5.73 4.70 -20.47
CA THR A 270 5.12 3.69 -21.35
C THR A 270 6.17 2.62 -21.65
N LEU A 271 6.01 1.46 -21.03
CA LEU A 271 6.93 0.33 -21.11
C LEU A 271 6.45 -0.62 -22.20
N THR A 272 7.23 -0.71 -23.26
CA THR A 272 6.98 -1.50 -24.48
C THR A 272 8.20 -2.35 -24.79
N GLY A 273 8.01 -3.43 -25.55
CA GLY A 273 9.04 -4.43 -25.79
C GLY A 273 8.58 -5.80 -25.28
N THR A 274 9.53 -6.68 -25.03
CA THR A 274 9.24 -8.01 -24.50
C THR A 274 8.62 -7.90 -23.10
N ILE A 275 7.84 -8.90 -22.71
CA ILE A 275 7.21 -8.91 -21.39
C ILE A 275 8.23 -9.01 -20.25
N VAL A 276 9.43 -9.57 -20.53
CA VAL A 276 10.57 -9.59 -19.59
C VAL A 276 11.14 -8.18 -19.40
N GLU A 277 11.36 -7.43 -20.49
CA GLU A 277 11.80 -6.04 -20.41
C GLU A 277 10.79 -5.16 -19.67
N GLN A 278 9.50 -5.34 -19.96
CA GLN A 278 8.43 -4.63 -19.24
C GLN A 278 8.50 -4.93 -17.73
N ALA A 279 8.63 -6.20 -17.34
CA ALA A 279 8.75 -6.60 -15.94
C ALA A 279 9.98 -5.99 -15.27
N LYS A 280 11.18 -6.17 -15.85
CA LYS A 280 12.45 -5.69 -15.30
C LYS A 280 12.42 -4.16 -15.12
N ARG A 281 11.94 -3.41 -16.12
CA ARG A 281 11.81 -1.94 -16.05
C ARG A 281 10.76 -1.47 -15.05
N SER A 282 9.61 -2.15 -14.97
CA SER A 282 8.59 -1.84 -13.95
C SER A 282 9.15 -2.01 -12.54
N ILE A 283 9.87 -3.10 -12.28
CA ILE A 283 10.50 -3.38 -10.99
C ILE A 283 11.59 -2.34 -10.68
N GLU A 284 12.42 -1.99 -11.65
CA GLU A 284 13.46 -0.96 -11.49
C GLU A 284 12.85 0.40 -11.09
N LEU A 285 11.83 0.86 -11.82
CA LEU A 285 11.12 2.11 -11.52
C LEU A 285 10.46 2.06 -10.14
N LEU A 286 9.80 0.95 -9.78
CA LEU A 286 9.21 0.79 -8.44
C LEU A 286 10.28 0.75 -7.33
N ASN A 287 11.47 0.23 -7.60
CA ASN A 287 12.59 0.22 -6.66
C ASN A 287 13.03 1.65 -6.31
N THR A 288 13.05 2.57 -7.28
CA THR A 288 13.32 3.99 -6.98
C THR A 288 12.30 4.62 -6.03
N GLN A 289 11.07 4.09 -5.97
CA GLN A 289 10.00 4.56 -5.09
C GLN A 289 9.98 3.86 -3.73
N ALA A 290 10.64 2.70 -3.62
CA ALA A 290 10.75 1.90 -2.41
C ALA A 290 11.94 2.37 -1.55
N TYR A 291 11.88 3.59 -1.03
CA TYR A 291 12.92 4.10 -0.12
C TYR A 291 12.69 3.64 1.33
N THR A 292 13.79 3.40 2.04
CA THR A 292 13.77 3.11 3.48
C THR A 292 13.76 4.44 4.23
N ALA A 293 12.78 4.63 5.10
CA ALA A 293 12.77 5.77 6.01
C ALA A 293 13.82 5.56 7.09
N PHE A 294 14.87 6.39 7.11
CA PHE A 294 15.94 6.33 8.09
C PHE A 294 15.67 7.28 9.26
N ASP A 295 15.59 6.75 10.48
CA ASP A 295 15.42 7.57 11.69
C ASP A 295 16.52 7.27 12.71
N LYS A 296 17.60 8.06 12.67
CA LYS A 296 18.79 7.92 13.55
C LYS A 296 18.50 8.07 15.04
N THR A 297 17.37 8.68 15.39
CA THR A 297 17.03 9.02 16.76
C THR A 297 16.01 8.05 17.38
N SER A 298 15.41 7.16 16.57
CA SER A 298 14.48 6.13 17.05
C SER A 298 15.22 4.82 17.26
N SER A 299 14.93 4.12 18.37
CA SER A 299 15.39 2.75 18.59
C SER A 299 14.65 1.72 17.73
N LYS A 300 13.61 2.14 16.99
CA LYS A 300 12.84 1.27 16.09
C LYS A 300 13.62 1.05 14.78
N PRO A 301 13.63 -0.19 14.24
CA PRO A 301 14.31 -0.48 12.98
C PRO A 301 13.73 0.35 11.82
N ASN A 302 14.60 0.70 10.88
CA ASN A 302 14.19 1.41 9.66
C ASN A 302 13.21 0.55 8.87
N GLN A 303 12.14 1.16 8.39
CA GLN A 303 11.09 0.46 7.64
C GLN A 303 11.15 0.85 6.16
N VAL A 304 10.89 -0.12 5.29
CA VAL A 304 10.73 0.13 3.84
C VAL A 304 9.34 0.70 3.56
N LYS A 305 9.22 1.57 2.55
CA LYS A 305 7.92 2.12 2.15
C LYS A 305 6.97 1.03 1.64
N TYR A 306 7.55 0.15 0.83
CA TYR A 306 6.92 -1.02 0.26
C TYR A 306 7.96 -2.15 0.24
N PRO A 307 7.57 -3.40 0.59
CA PRO A 307 8.48 -4.52 0.48
C PRO A 307 8.75 -4.84 -0.99
N MET A 308 10.04 -4.86 -1.37
CA MET A 308 10.44 -5.07 -2.76
C MET A 308 9.93 -6.41 -3.32
N ARG A 309 9.96 -7.46 -2.51
CA ARG A 309 9.46 -8.78 -2.90
C ARG A 309 7.97 -8.77 -3.21
N ALA A 310 7.16 -8.01 -2.47
CA ALA A 310 5.73 -7.88 -2.73
C ALA A 310 5.46 -7.12 -4.04
N LEU A 311 6.21 -6.05 -4.31
CA LEU A 311 6.13 -5.29 -5.57
C LEU A 311 6.51 -6.15 -6.78
N GLN A 312 7.63 -6.87 -6.70
CA GLN A 312 8.10 -7.76 -7.75
C GLN A 312 7.05 -8.83 -8.08
N GLU A 313 6.57 -9.52 -7.06
CA GLU A 313 5.58 -10.58 -7.20
C GLU A 313 4.26 -10.05 -7.78
N ALA A 314 3.80 -8.88 -7.36
CA ALA A 314 2.58 -8.27 -7.88
C ALA A 314 2.72 -7.86 -9.36
N VAL A 315 3.86 -7.29 -9.77
CA VAL A 315 4.14 -6.92 -11.17
C VAL A 315 4.20 -8.17 -12.06
N ILE A 316 4.91 -9.20 -11.61
CA ILE A 316 5.06 -10.43 -12.39
C ILE A 316 3.71 -11.14 -12.52
N ASN A 317 2.92 -11.21 -11.45
CA ASN A 317 1.59 -11.78 -11.51
C ASN A 317 0.69 -11.02 -12.49
N ALA A 318 0.76 -9.69 -12.51
CA ALA A 318 0.02 -8.89 -13.48
C ALA A 318 0.42 -9.19 -14.93
N ILE A 319 1.71 -9.42 -15.22
CA ILE A 319 2.20 -9.71 -16.58
C ILE A 319 1.91 -11.16 -17.00
N VAL A 320 2.19 -12.13 -16.13
CA VAL A 320 2.05 -13.57 -16.42
C VAL A 320 0.58 -13.96 -16.51
N HIS A 321 -0.27 -13.43 -15.64
CA HIS A 321 -1.70 -13.76 -15.60
C HIS A 321 -2.58 -12.79 -16.41
N ARG A 322 -2.01 -11.80 -17.09
CA ARG A 322 -2.75 -10.90 -18.00
C ARG A 322 -3.58 -11.69 -19.00
N ASP A 323 -4.81 -11.25 -19.20
CA ASP A 323 -5.57 -11.61 -20.39
C ASP A 323 -5.09 -10.74 -21.56
N TYR A 324 -4.28 -11.32 -22.44
CA TYR A 324 -3.71 -10.63 -23.60
C TYR A 324 -4.74 -10.40 -24.71
N GLU A 325 -5.95 -10.95 -24.59
CA GLU A 325 -7.04 -10.73 -25.54
C GLU A 325 -7.89 -9.49 -25.18
N VAL A 326 -7.75 -8.96 -23.96
CA VAL A 326 -8.37 -7.70 -23.54
C VAL A 326 -7.53 -6.52 -24.04
N PRO A 327 -8.11 -5.56 -24.79
CA PRO A 327 -7.39 -4.45 -25.41
C PRO A 327 -7.08 -3.33 -24.40
N GLU A 328 -6.56 -3.68 -23.23
CA GLU A 328 -6.10 -2.72 -22.22
C GLU A 328 -4.66 -3.01 -21.79
N PRO A 329 -3.85 -1.98 -21.53
CA PRO A 329 -2.52 -2.16 -20.96
C PRO A 329 -2.60 -2.50 -19.47
N ILE A 330 -1.52 -3.08 -18.94
CA ILE A 330 -1.32 -3.12 -17.49
C ILE A 330 -1.09 -1.69 -17.00
N ARG A 331 -1.77 -1.30 -15.93
CA ARG A 331 -1.59 0.03 -15.33
C ARG A 331 -1.03 -0.12 -13.92
N ILE A 332 0.20 0.36 -13.74
CA ILE A 332 0.86 0.50 -12.44
C ILE A 332 0.73 1.96 -12.05
N THR A 333 -0.03 2.27 -11.00
CA THR A 333 -0.17 3.63 -10.49
C THR A 333 0.45 3.70 -9.10
N VAL A 334 1.51 4.49 -8.98
CA VAL A 334 2.13 4.81 -7.69
C VAL A 334 1.50 6.09 -7.17
N PHE A 335 0.79 5.98 -6.06
CA PHE A 335 0.40 7.10 -5.24
C PHE A 335 1.36 7.23 -4.08
N ALA A 336 1.28 8.35 -3.39
CA ALA A 336 2.15 8.56 -2.25
C ALA A 336 1.81 7.67 -1.04
N ASP A 337 0.58 7.15 -0.94
CA ASP A 337 0.07 6.27 0.12
C ASP A 337 -0.11 4.80 -0.30
N ARG A 338 -0.10 4.48 -1.59
CA ARG A 338 -0.28 3.10 -2.10
C ARG A 338 0.28 2.89 -3.51
N VAL A 339 0.48 1.64 -3.90
CA VAL A 339 0.72 1.23 -5.30
C VAL A 339 -0.46 0.40 -5.79
N GLU A 340 -1.07 0.78 -6.91
CA GLU A 340 -2.14 0.04 -7.58
C GLU A 340 -1.59 -0.63 -8.84
N ILE A 341 -1.72 -1.94 -8.96
CA ILE A 341 -1.33 -2.72 -10.14
C ILE A 341 -2.59 -3.35 -10.74
N LYS A 342 -3.11 -2.72 -11.78
CA LYS A 342 -4.32 -3.16 -12.50
C LYS A 342 -3.92 -4.00 -13.72
N SER A 343 -4.30 -5.27 -13.69
CA SER A 343 -4.12 -6.23 -14.78
C SER A 343 -5.44 -6.44 -15.55
N PRO A 344 -5.40 -6.47 -16.90
CA PRO A 344 -6.54 -6.91 -17.71
C PRO A 344 -6.88 -8.38 -17.47
N GLY A 345 -8.18 -8.67 -17.46
CA GLY A 345 -8.77 -9.98 -17.18
C GLY A 345 -9.08 -10.20 -15.70
N THR A 346 -10.16 -10.93 -15.42
CA THR A 346 -10.56 -11.31 -14.05
C THR A 346 -9.79 -12.55 -13.56
N LEU A 347 -10.12 -13.06 -12.36
CA LEU A 347 -9.56 -14.32 -11.85
C LEU A 347 -9.81 -15.49 -12.83
N HIS A 348 -8.86 -16.42 -12.88
CA HIS A 348 -9.06 -17.65 -13.64
C HIS A 348 -10.25 -18.44 -13.05
N TRP A 349 -11.14 -18.99 -13.88
CA TRP A 349 -12.39 -19.65 -13.45
C TRP A 349 -12.19 -20.77 -12.42
N GLY A 350 -11.09 -21.52 -12.54
CA GLY A 350 -10.72 -22.57 -11.58
C GLY A 350 -10.19 -22.05 -10.23
N VAL A 351 -10.19 -20.75 -9.98
CA VAL A 351 -9.72 -20.11 -8.74
C VAL A 351 -10.92 -19.63 -7.93
N ASP A 352 -11.08 -20.21 -6.75
CA ASP A 352 -12.07 -19.77 -5.77
C ASP A 352 -11.71 -18.38 -5.24
N LYS A 353 -12.63 -17.42 -5.37
CA LYS A 353 -12.43 -16.03 -4.96
C LYS A 353 -12.17 -15.87 -3.46
N GLU A 354 -12.91 -16.59 -2.63
CA GLU A 354 -12.77 -16.48 -1.17
C GLU A 354 -11.42 -17.06 -0.71
N LYS A 355 -11.03 -18.21 -1.28
CA LYS A 355 -9.71 -18.81 -1.02
C LYS A 355 -8.59 -17.95 -1.57
N PHE A 356 -8.78 -17.28 -2.70
CA PHE A 356 -7.79 -16.38 -3.29
C PHE A 356 -7.49 -15.20 -2.36
N LEU A 357 -8.53 -14.55 -1.83
CA LEU A 357 -8.38 -13.44 -0.88
C LEU A 357 -7.68 -13.86 0.42
N GLN A 358 -7.79 -15.13 0.80
CA GLN A 358 -7.09 -15.71 1.96
C GLN A 358 -5.66 -16.20 1.63
N GLY A 359 -5.22 -16.12 0.38
CA GLY A 359 -3.94 -16.70 -0.05
C GLY A 359 -3.93 -18.25 0.01
N LYS A 360 -5.08 -18.90 -0.09
CA LYS A 360 -5.23 -20.37 -0.02
C LYS A 360 -5.74 -21.00 -1.32
N ALA A 361 -5.91 -20.20 -2.36
CA ALA A 361 -6.37 -20.72 -3.65
C ALA A 361 -5.34 -21.67 -4.27
N SER A 362 -5.84 -22.73 -4.91
CA SER A 362 -4.99 -23.59 -5.73
C SER A 362 -4.45 -22.80 -6.93
N PRO A 363 -3.17 -22.97 -7.28
CA PRO A 363 -2.59 -22.25 -8.42
C PRO A 363 -3.27 -22.67 -9.72
N LYS A 364 -3.62 -21.67 -10.54
CA LYS A 364 -4.09 -21.86 -11.92
C LYS A 364 -3.43 -20.82 -12.81
N TRP A 365 -2.80 -21.27 -13.89
CA TRP A 365 -2.16 -20.39 -14.86
C TRP A 365 -3.06 -20.17 -16.06
N ARG A 366 -3.27 -18.89 -16.40
CA ARG A 366 -3.88 -18.50 -17.68
C ARG A 366 -2.90 -18.70 -18.84
N ASN A 367 -1.63 -18.37 -18.61
CA ASN A 367 -0.56 -18.46 -19.61
C ASN A 367 0.58 -19.34 -19.04
N GLN A 368 0.51 -20.65 -19.26
CA GLN A 368 1.43 -21.62 -18.66
C GLN A 368 2.87 -21.42 -19.14
N SER A 369 3.07 -21.07 -20.42
CA SER A 369 4.40 -20.87 -21.01
C SER A 369 5.08 -19.65 -20.38
N PHE A 370 4.34 -18.57 -20.14
CA PHE A 370 4.86 -17.41 -19.41
C PHE A 370 5.23 -17.76 -17.98
N ALA A 371 4.36 -18.47 -17.25
CA ALA A 371 4.64 -18.86 -15.87
C ALA A 371 5.92 -19.71 -15.77
N TYR A 372 6.08 -20.68 -16.67
CA TYR A 372 7.27 -21.53 -16.73
C TYR A 372 8.55 -20.73 -17.01
N LEU A 373 8.53 -19.89 -18.05
CA LEU A 373 9.71 -19.12 -18.47
C LEU A 373 10.09 -18.05 -17.44
N PHE A 374 9.12 -17.37 -16.82
CA PHE A 374 9.40 -16.41 -15.73
C PHE A 374 9.97 -17.09 -14.49
N ASN A 375 9.56 -18.33 -14.20
CA ASN A 375 10.17 -19.12 -13.13
C ASN A 375 11.64 -19.47 -13.46
N LYS A 376 11.94 -19.86 -14.71
CA LYS A 376 13.32 -20.12 -15.16
C LYS A 376 14.21 -18.89 -15.13
N LEU A 377 13.66 -17.71 -15.42
CA LEU A 377 14.35 -16.42 -15.28
C LEU A 377 14.54 -15.98 -13.81
N GLN A 378 14.09 -16.79 -12.84
CA GLN A 378 14.10 -16.44 -11.41
C GLN A 378 13.36 -15.13 -11.08
N LEU A 379 12.46 -14.71 -11.97
CA LEU A 379 11.59 -13.56 -11.74
C LEU A 379 10.43 -14.01 -10.85
N ALA A 380 9.80 -15.16 -11.15
CA ALA A 380 8.69 -15.71 -10.36
C ALA A 380 9.15 -16.80 -9.38
N GLN A 381 8.59 -16.81 -8.16
CA GLN A 381 8.77 -17.91 -7.21
C GLN A 381 8.02 -19.19 -7.65
N SER A 382 8.35 -20.33 -7.03
CA SER A 382 7.68 -21.63 -7.26
C SER A 382 6.18 -21.61 -6.95
N GLU A 383 5.46 -22.56 -7.56
CA GLU A 383 3.99 -22.61 -7.71
C GLU A 383 3.19 -22.26 -6.44
N GLY A 384 2.14 -21.44 -6.60
CA GLY A 384 1.14 -21.18 -5.57
C GLY A 384 1.61 -20.32 -4.38
N GLN A 385 2.86 -19.84 -4.39
CA GLN A 385 3.39 -19.02 -3.31
C GLN A 385 3.27 -17.52 -3.55
N GLY A 386 2.86 -17.07 -4.74
CA GLY A 386 2.87 -15.65 -5.10
C GLY A 386 2.01 -14.76 -4.20
N ILE A 387 0.69 -14.99 -4.17
CA ILE A 387 -0.23 -14.25 -3.29
C ILE A 387 0.13 -14.42 -1.80
N PRO A 388 0.39 -15.63 -1.29
CA PRO A 388 0.91 -15.81 0.07
C PRO A 388 2.18 -15.01 0.36
N THR A 389 3.09 -14.88 -0.60
CA THR A 389 4.34 -14.13 -0.46
C THR A 389 4.06 -12.64 -0.34
N ILE A 390 3.14 -12.08 -1.14
CA ILE A 390 2.71 -10.69 -1.02
C ILE A 390 2.16 -10.43 0.39
N ILE A 391 1.18 -11.23 0.82
CA ILE A 391 0.54 -11.12 2.14
C ILE A 391 1.59 -11.22 3.26
N ARG A 392 2.42 -12.26 3.21
CA ARG A 392 3.46 -12.53 4.22
C ARG A 392 4.48 -11.39 4.29
N THR A 393 5.01 -10.94 3.15
CA THR A 393 6.07 -9.91 3.12
C THR A 393 5.52 -8.57 3.59
N MET A 394 4.29 -8.20 3.21
CA MET A 394 3.63 -6.98 3.70
C MET A 394 3.49 -7.02 5.23
N ARG A 395 3.06 -8.17 5.79
CA ARG A 395 2.92 -8.35 7.22
C ARG A 395 4.25 -8.34 7.98
N GLU A 396 5.27 -9.02 7.46
CA GLU A 396 6.61 -9.08 8.07
C GLU A 396 7.25 -7.69 8.21
N GLU A 397 7.04 -6.82 7.22
CA GLU A 397 7.53 -5.43 7.22
C GLU A 397 6.59 -4.43 7.91
N GLY A 398 5.47 -4.89 8.48
CA GLY A 398 4.50 -4.04 9.18
C GLY A 398 3.66 -3.13 8.28
N CYS A 399 3.63 -3.38 6.97
CA CYS A 399 2.72 -2.71 6.04
C CYS A 399 1.29 -3.24 6.21
N PRO A 400 0.26 -2.44 5.86
CA PRO A 400 -1.11 -2.94 5.82
C PRO A 400 -1.26 -4.08 4.82
N GLU A 401 -2.22 -4.97 5.06
CA GLU A 401 -2.49 -6.11 4.17
C GLU A 401 -2.85 -5.64 2.74
N PRO A 402 -2.45 -6.39 1.70
CA PRO A 402 -2.79 -6.07 0.32
C PRO A 402 -4.30 -6.18 0.08
N ILE A 403 -4.84 -5.31 -0.77
CA ILE A 403 -6.25 -5.32 -1.17
C ILE A 403 -6.35 -5.80 -2.62
N PHE A 404 -7.26 -6.73 -2.90
CA PHE A 404 -7.51 -7.24 -4.24
C PHE A 404 -8.93 -6.86 -4.69
N GLU A 405 -9.03 -5.99 -5.68
CA GLU A 405 -10.29 -5.62 -6.32
C GLU A 405 -10.48 -6.46 -7.57
N ILE A 406 -11.53 -7.29 -7.59
CA ILE A 406 -11.81 -8.23 -8.67
C ILE A 406 -13.06 -7.74 -9.41
N GLU A 407 -12.85 -7.23 -10.61
CA GLU A 407 -13.90 -6.79 -11.54
C GLU A 407 -14.13 -7.86 -12.63
N PRO A 408 -15.21 -7.77 -13.43
CA PRO A 408 -15.49 -8.73 -14.51
C PRO A 408 -14.39 -8.83 -15.57
N GLU A 409 -13.69 -7.73 -15.86
CA GLU A 409 -12.67 -7.66 -16.92
C GLU A 409 -11.30 -7.21 -16.41
N SER A 410 -11.12 -7.08 -15.09
CA SER A 410 -9.85 -6.64 -14.52
C SER A 410 -9.63 -7.16 -13.09
N LEU A 411 -8.37 -7.22 -12.70
CA LEU A 411 -7.95 -7.47 -11.32
C LEU A 411 -6.93 -6.41 -10.91
N THR A 412 -7.23 -5.72 -9.81
CA THR A 412 -6.33 -4.71 -9.24
C THR A 412 -5.75 -5.20 -7.92
N CYS A 413 -4.43 -5.25 -7.83
CA CYS A 413 -3.70 -5.47 -6.58
C CYS A 413 -3.26 -4.10 -6.03
N ILE A 414 -3.70 -3.78 -4.82
CA ILE A 414 -3.39 -2.53 -4.14
C ILE A 414 -2.48 -2.86 -2.95
N LEU A 415 -1.30 -2.24 -2.93
CA LEU A 415 -0.31 -2.36 -1.86
C LEU A 415 -0.23 -1.04 -1.09
N PRO A 416 -0.81 -0.94 0.11
CA PRO A 416 -0.72 0.26 0.93
C PRO A 416 0.70 0.50 1.45
N ALA A 417 1.10 1.77 1.55
CA ALA A 417 2.41 2.14 2.09
C ALA A 417 2.49 1.89 3.59
N HIS A 418 3.71 1.68 4.08
CA HIS A 418 3.95 1.62 5.51
C HIS A 418 3.51 2.92 6.23
N PRO A 419 2.74 2.88 7.34
CA PRO A 419 2.18 4.07 7.98
C PRO A 419 3.24 5.11 8.44
N ARG A 420 4.46 4.67 8.76
CA ARG A 420 5.56 5.59 9.10
C ARG A 420 5.93 6.53 7.96
N HIS A 421 5.84 6.09 6.71
CA HIS A 421 6.14 6.94 5.55
C HIS A 421 5.06 7.97 5.31
N GLN A 422 3.81 7.64 5.65
CA GLN A 422 2.73 8.64 5.66
C GLN A 422 3.05 9.77 6.64
N ILE A 423 3.47 9.45 7.86
CA ILE A 423 3.83 10.47 8.87
C ILE A 423 5.01 11.32 8.39
N ILE A 424 6.08 10.71 7.88
CA ILE A 424 7.26 11.45 7.39
C ILE A 424 6.88 12.39 6.25
N ARG A 425 6.03 11.95 5.34
CA ARG A 425 5.52 12.78 4.25
C ARG A 425 4.65 13.92 4.79
N GLU A 426 3.70 13.65 5.67
CA GLU A 426 2.84 14.68 6.28
C GLU A 426 3.72 15.74 6.99
N LEU A 427 4.80 15.33 7.67
CA LEU A 427 5.77 16.24 8.27
C LEU A 427 6.54 17.08 7.23
N GLN A 428 6.94 16.50 6.09
CA GLN A 428 7.60 17.24 5.01
C GLN A 428 6.64 18.25 4.35
N GLU A 429 5.39 17.86 4.07
CA GLU A 429 4.39 18.77 3.51
C GLU A 429 4.13 19.96 4.44
N ILE A 430 4.11 19.72 5.75
CA ILE A 430 4.01 20.79 6.75
C ILE A 430 5.25 21.70 6.69
N GLN A 431 6.46 21.13 6.62
CA GLN A 431 7.69 21.92 6.48
C GLN A 431 7.68 22.78 5.22
N ASP A 432 7.26 22.24 4.08
CA ASP A 432 7.13 22.99 2.84
C ASP A 432 6.15 24.17 3.00
N LYS A 433 5.04 23.96 3.71
CA LYS A 433 4.10 25.06 4.03
C LYS A 433 4.71 26.12 4.94
N VAL A 434 5.54 25.73 5.91
CA VAL A 434 6.28 26.69 6.75
C VAL A 434 7.24 27.52 5.89
N ILE A 435 7.97 26.88 4.96
CA ILE A 435 8.88 27.55 4.03
C ILE A 435 8.10 28.52 3.12
N LEU A 436 6.93 28.11 2.63
CA LEU A 436 6.01 28.92 1.83
C LEU A 436 5.23 29.97 2.65
N GLN A 437 5.53 30.12 3.94
CA GLN A 437 4.90 31.07 4.87
C GLN A 437 3.38 30.86 5.08
N LYS A 438 2.87 29.67 4.77
CA LYS A 438 1.46 29.28 4.97
C LYS A 438 1.21 28.74 6.38
N TYR A 439 1.52 29.55 7.39
CA TYR A 439 1.59 29.09 8.78
C TYR A 439 0.26 28.58 9.36
N GLN A 440 -0.88 29.17 8.98
CA GLN A 440 -2.19 28.71 9.49
C GLN A 440 -2.58 27.33 8.95
N GLU A 441 -2.29 27.06 7.68
CA GLU A 441 -2.51 25.72 7.12
C GLU A 441 -1.59 24.68 7.77
N ALA A 442 -0.30 25.03 7.94
CA ALA A 442 0.67 24.19 8.62
C ALA A 442 0.21 23.89 10.06
N LYS A 443 -0.30 24.89 10.80
CA LYS A 443 -0.82 24.72 12.16
C LYS A 443 -1.92 23.67 12.22
N THR A 444 -2.93 23.78 11.35
CA THR A 444 -4.06 22.85 11.31
C THR A 444 -3.59 21.43 11.02
N GLN A 445 -2.67 21.25 10.06
CA GLN A 445 -2.13 19.92 9.71
C GLN A 445 -1.23 19.31 10.80
N VAL A 446 -0.45 20.13 11.52
CA VAL A 446 0.33 19.62 12.65
C VAL A 446 -0.58 19.18 13.79
N LEU A 447 -1.67 19.92 14.05
CA LEU A 447 -2.63 19.54 15.10
C LEU A 447 -3.30 18.20 14.80
N THR A 448 -3.68 17.91 13.55
CA THR A 448 -4.24 16.60 13.19
C THR A 448 -3.23 15.46 13.35
N LEU A 449 -1.93 15.70 13.11
CA LEU A 449 -0.86 14.75 13.42
C LEU A 449 -0.73 14.50 14.93
N LEU A 450 -0.76 15.56 15.72
CA LEU A 450 -0.65 15.49 17.19
C LEU A 450 -1.88 14.85 17.84
N GLU A 451 -3.05 14.90 17.21
CA GLU A 451 -4.23 14.15 17.66
C GLU A 451 -4.06 12.64 17.52
N LYS A 452 -3.31 12.17 16.51
CA LYS A 452 -2.98 10.74 16.33
C LYS A 452 -1.89 10.29 17.31
N ASP A 453 -0.84 11.11 17.48
CA ASP A 453 0.27 10.84 18.39
C ASP A 453 0.78 12.14 19.04
N LEU A 454 0.33 12.37 20.28
CA LEU A 454 0.65 13.56 21.06
C LEU A 454 2.14 13.70 21.40
N TYR A 455 2.88 12.58 21.43
CA TYR A 455 4.28 12.55 21.86
C TYR A 455 5.25 12.38 20.68
N ASN A 456 4.76 12.53 19.44
CA ASN A 456 5.63 12.59 18.28
C ASN A 456 6.51 13.85 18.35
N PHE A 457 7.79 13.65 18.71
CA PHE A 457 8.77 14.72 18.88
C PHE A 457 8.86 15.66 17.66
N ARG A 458 8.88 15.12 16.44
CA ARG A 458 9.00 15.95 15.22
C ARG A 458 7.74 16.79 14.99
N SER A 459 6.56 16.21 15.21
CA SER A 459 5.29 16.94 15.12
C SER A 459 5.22 18.06 16.17
N LEU A 460 5.64 17.80 17.41
CA LEU A 460 5.67 18.79 18.49
C LEU A 460 6.67 19.92 18.21
N ASP A 461 7.86 19.61 17.69
CA ASP A 461 8.85 20.61 17.30
C ASP A 461 8.33 21.49 16.16
N LEU A 462 7.72 20.90 15.13
CA LEU A 462 7.09 21.64 14.05
C LEU A 462 5.94 22.52 14.54
N TYR A 463 5.14 22.04 15.50
CA TYR A 463 4.11 22.86 16.13
C TYR A 463 4.71 24.07 16.83
N CYS A 464 5.77 23.88 17.61
CA CYS A 464 6.48 24.96 18.28
C CYS A 464 7.04 25.97 17.27
N GLU A 465 7.64 25.50 16.18
CA GLU A 465 8.15 26.37 15.11
C GLU A 465 7.02 27.21 14.48
N VAL A 466 5.91 26.57 14.10
CA VAL A 466 4.74 27.25 13.51
C VAL A 466 4.18 28.31 14.46
N ILE A 467 3.99 27.95 15.74
CA ILE A 467 3.48 28.89 16.76
C ILE A 467 4.45 30.05 16.98
N ALA A 468 5.75 29.78 17.04
CA ALA A 468 6.77 30.82 17.21
C ALA A 468 6.72 31.84 16.05
N LYS A 469 6.54 31.37 14.81
CA LYS A 469 6.37 32.23 13.62
C LYS A 469 5.06 33.02 13.65
N LEU A 470 3.98 32.41 14.14
CA LEU A 470 2.68 33.07 14.32
C LEU A 470 2.64 34.05 15.50
N LYS A 471 3.59 33.95 16.44
CA LYS A 471 3.64 34.73 17.70
C LYS A 471 2.38 34.56 18.55
N LEU A 472 1.90 33.33 18.69
CA LEU A 472 0.68 32.99 19.43
C LEU A 472 0.98 32.11 20.67
N PRO A 473 1.66 32.63 21.72
CA PRO A 473 2.01 31.84 22.90
C PRO A 473 0.77 31.32 23.66
N ASN A 474 -0.37 32.02 23.57
CA ASN A 474 -1.63 31.60 24.17
C ASN A 474 -2.16 30.28 23.61
N GLU A 475 -2.01 30.05 22.30
CA GLU A 475 -2.47 28.79 21.70
C GLU A 475 -1.65 27.60 22.17
N LEU A 476 -0.32 27.76 22.26
CA LEU A 476 0.57 26.73 22.82
C LEU A 476 0.23 26.44 24.28
N TYR A 477 0.01 27.48 25.10
CA TYR A 477 -0.41 27.31 26.49
C TYR A 477 -1.72 26.52 26.59
N ASN A 478 -2.75 26.92 25.83
CA ASN A 478 -4.04 26.24 25.84
C ASN A 478 -3.93 24.80 25.34
N PHE A 479 -3.11 24.53 24.33
CA PHE A 479 -2.85 23.18 23.84
C PHE A 479 -2.23 22.30 24.94
N LEU A 480 -1.18 22.79 25.60
CA LEU A 480 -0.47 22.04 26.66
C LEU A 480 -1.37 21.75 27.88
N GLU A 481 -2.16 22.73 28.32
CA GLU A 481 -3.12 22.57 29.41
C GLU A 481 -4.26 21.61 29.06
N THR A 482 -4.86 21.78 27.87
CA THR A 482 -6.00 20.96 27.44
C THR A 482 -5.61 19.50 27.24
N LYS A 483 -4.45 19.25 26.63
CA LYS A 483 -3.97 17.89 26.36
C LYS A 483 -3.23 17.26 27.55
N LYS A 484 -2.95 18.04 28.62
CA LYS A 484 -2.24 17.60 29.83
C LYS A 484 -0.96 16.82 29.51
N LEU A 485 -0.10 17.41 28.66
CA LEU A 485 1.10 16.77 28.16
C LEU A 485 2.08 16.45 29.32
N ASP A 486 2.56 15.20 29.39
CA ASP A 486 3.60 14.84 30.35
C ASP A 486 4.99 15.23 29.81
N PHE A 487 5.61 16.24 30.43
CA PHE A 487 6.92 16.73 30.02
C PHE A 487 8.04 15.70 30.15
N TYR A 488 7.91 14.68 31.01
CA TYR A 488 8.94 13.63 31.13
C TYR A 488 9.02 12.72 29.90
N LEU A 489 7.98 12.69 29.06
CA LEU A 489 7.94 11.94 27.81
C LEU A 489 8.35 12.77 26.59
N VAL A 490 8.64 14.06 26.78
CA VAL A 490 9.00 15.00 25.72
C VAL A 490 10.52 15.16 25.67
N ASN A 491 11.08 15.26 24.47
CA ASN A 491 12.51 15.48 24.29
C ASN A 491 12.94 16.84 24.90
N PRO A 492 14.05 16.90 25.66
CA PRO A 492 14.59 18.15 26.20
C PRO A 492 14.69 19.32 25.22
N SER A 493 15.03 19.09 23.95
CA SER A 493 15.12 20.17 22.94
C SER A 493 13.76 20.82 22.67
N THR A 494 12.69 20.04 22.53
CA THR A 494 11.31 20.56 22.37
C THR A 494 10.89 21.35 23.60
N LEU A 495 11.20 20.85 24.79
CA LEU A 495 10.86 21.54 26.04
C LEU A 495 11.56 22.91 26.15
N ILE A 496 12.81 23.02 25.68
CA ILE A 496 13.52 24.31 25.60
C ILE A 496 12.82 25.26 24.62
N ASN A 497 12.34 24.77 23.47
CA ASN A 497 11.58 25.56 22.51
C ASN A 497 10.23 26.01 23.09
N ILE A 498 9.50 25.13 23.77
CA ILE A 498 8.25 25.47 24.48
C ILE A 498 8.51 26.58 25.50
N ALA A 499 9.55 26.42 26.33
CA ALA A 499 9.92 27.42 27.32
C ALA A 499 10.25 28.76 26.67
N GLU A 500 11.00 28.79 25.57
CA GLU A 500 11.34 30.01 24.83
C GLU A 500 10.09 30.77 24.34
N ILE A 501 9.13 30.04 23.75
CA ILE A 501 7.91 30.63 23.19
C ILE A 501 7.06 31.23 24.31
N LEU A 502 6.84 30.49 25.39
CA LEU A 502 6.09 30.96 26.55
C LEU A 502 6.78 32.13 27.27
N ALA A 503 8.12 32.15 27.30
CA ALA A 503 8.92 33.23 27.89
C ALA A 503 8.85 34.56 27.13
N SER A 504 8.37 34.53 25.87
CA SER A 504 8.27 35.73 25.04
C SER A 504 7.31 36.77 25.63
N ASP A 505 6.30 36.33 26.39
CA ASP A 505 5.37 37.18 27.13
C ASP A 505 5.73 37.17 28.62
N LYS A 506 6.41 38.24 29.05
CA LYS A 506 6.95 38.39 30.41
C LYS A 506 5.88 38.70 31.44
N ASP A 507 4.74 39.24 31.02
CA ASP A 507 3.71 39.75 31.93
C ASP A 507 2.75 38.64 32.38
N ASN A 508 2.74 37.50 31.68
CA ASN A 508 1.85 36.39 32.00
C ASN A 508 2.48 35.36 32.96
N ILE A 509 2.10 35.47 34.24
CA ILE A 509 2.57 34.59 35.33
C ILE A 509 2.35 33.09 35.02
N LYS A 510 1.23 32.74 34.36
CA LYS A 510 0.92 31.33 34.02
C LYS A 510 1.91 30.77 33.00
N TYR A 511 2.29 31.58 32.01
CA TYR A 511 3.26 31.18 30.99
C TYR A 511 4.64 31.00 31.60
N GLN A 512 5.06 31.92 32.47
CA GLN A 512 6.35 31.85 33.16
C GLN A 512 6.44 30.60 34.05
N SER A 513 5.37 30.25 34.77
CA SER A 513 5.31 29.02 35.58
C SER A 513 5.47 27.75 34.74
N LEU A 514 4.74 27.65 33.63
CA LEU A 514 4.81 26.49 32.75
C LEU A 514 6.15 26.40 32.01
N ALA A 515 6.71 27.54 31.59
CA ALA A 515 8.04 27.62 30.98
C ALA A 515 9.13 27.16 31.95
N ASN A 516 9.09 27.60 33.21
CA ASN A 516 10.02 27.14 34.26
C ASN A 516 9.92 25.63 34.47
N ARG A 517 8.71 25.07 34.50
CA ARG A 517 8.50 23.62 34.62
C ARG A 517 9.09 22.87 33.42
N ALA A 518 8.82 23.30 32.18
CA ALA A 518 9.35 22.68 30.98
C ALA A 518 10.89 22.69 30.97
N LEU A 519 11.47 23.83 31.31
CA LEU A 519 12.92 24.01 31.34
C LEU A 519 13.58 23.17 32.44
N SER A 520 12.98 23.10 33.63
CA SER A 520 13.46 22.24 34.74
C SER A 520 13.50 20.77 34.34
N VAL A 521 12.44 20.26 33.69
CA VAL A 521 12.40 18.89 33.18
C VAL A 521 13.45 18.69 32.09
N ALA A 522 13.60 19.64 31.16
CA ALA A 522 14.60 19.56 30.10
C ALA A 522 16.03 19.44 30.65
N MET A 523 16.36 20.23 31.68
CA MET A 523 17.67 20.24 32.34
C MET A 523 17.97 18.94 33.11
N SER A 524 16.95 18.25 33.59
CA SER A 524 17.12 16.92 34.20
C SER A 524 17.44 15.81 33.18
N GLY A 525 17.20 16.07 31.89
CA GLY A 525 17.43 15.14 30.78
C GLY A 525 18.83 15.23 30.15
N LYS A 526 19.07 14.43 29.11
CA LYS A 526 20.28 14.54 28.27
C LYS A 526 20.10 15.64 27.23
N ILE A 527 20.68 16.81 27.50
CA ILE A 527 20.71 17.94 26.55
C ILE A 527 21.96 17.82 25.66
N GLU A 528 21.77 18.03 24.35
CA GLU A 528 22.86 18.14 23.37
C GLU A 528 23.64 19.45 23.53
N GLU A 529 24.95 19.41 23.28
CA GLU A 529 25.88 20.54 23.46
C GLU A 529 25.38 21.85 22.83
N GLY A 530 24.85 21.79 21.60
CA GLY A 530 24.34 22.97 20.88
C GLY A 530 23.09 23.61 21.49
N GLN A 531 22.35 22.90 22.34
CA GLN A 531 21.12 23.39 22.97
C GLN A 531 21.37 24.00 24.37
N ILE A 532 22.56 23.81 24.94
CA ILE A 532 22.90 24.24 26.30
C ILE A 532 22.92 25.77 26.42
N ALA A 533 23.54 26.47 25.45
CA ALA A 533 23.56 27.94 25.43
C ALA A 533 22.14 28.51 25.39
N LYS A 534 21.26 27.90 24.57
CA LYS A 534 19.86 28.29 24.45
C LYS A 534 19.08 28.07 25.75
N ALA A 535 19.29 26.92 26.40
CA ALA A 535 18.69 26.61 27.70
C ALA A 535 19.11 27.63 28.77
N VAL A 536 20.39 28.00 28.85
CA VAL A 536 20.92 28.99 29.81
C VAL A 536 20.35 30.39 29.56
N VAL A 537 20.22 30.80 28.29
CA VAL A 537 19.59 32.09 27.93
C VAL A 537 18.13 32.12 28.40
N ASN A 538 17.39 31.03 28.21
CA ASN A 538 16.00 30.94 28.66
C ASN A 538 15.90 30.88 30.19
N LEU A 539 16.77 30.12 30.86
CA LEU A 539 16.86 30.07 32.32
C LEU A 539 17.13 31.45 32.89
N LYS A 540 18.02 32.24 32.27
CA LYS A 540 18.32 33.60 32.73
C LYS A 540 17.13 34.56 32.65
N LYS A 541 16.18 34.31 31.73
CA LYS A 541 14.98 35.14 31.55
C LYS A 541 13.90 34.87 32.61
N ILE A 542 13.76 33.63 33.08
CA ILE A 542 12.59 33.14 33.83
C ILE A 542 12.94 32.52 35.19
N GLY A 543 14.17 32.01 35.33
CA GLY A 543 14.65 31.27 36.50
C GLY A 543 15.47 32.10 37.48
N GLU A 544 15.80 31.50 38.62
CA GLU A 544 16.60 32.15 39.65
C GLU A 544 18.09 32.24 39.24
N PRO A 545 18.82 33.30 39.65
CA PRO A 545 20.24 33.45 39.32
C PRO A 545 21.10 32.25 39.76
N GLU A 546 20.75 31.61 40.88
CA GLU A 546 21.45 30.44 41.42
C GLU A 546 21.38 29.24 40.48
N ASP A 547 20.21 28.97 39.90
CA ASP A 547 19.99 27.87 38.97
C ASP A 547 20.78 28.08 37.68
N VAL A 548 20.84 29.33 37.19
CA VAL A 548 21.64 29.71 36.01
C VAL A 548 23.13 29.43 36.25
N ILE A 549 23.66 29.86 37.39
CA ILE A 549 25.07 29.67 37.74
C ILE A 549 25.39 28.19 37.86
N LYS A 550 24.55 27.43 38.56
CA LYS A 550 24.73 26.00 38.77
C LYS A 550 24.71 25.24 37.45
N PHE A 551 23.65 25.39 36.66
CA PHE A 551 23.50 24.65 35.41
C PHE A 551 24.57 25.01 34.37
N ALA A 552 24.93 26.29 34.24
CA ALA A 552 26.00 26.71 33.34
C ALA A 552 27.36 26.14 33.76
N SER A 553 27.66 26.13 35.06
CA SER A 553 28.93 25.59 35.57
C SER A 553 29.02 24.08 35.43
N GLU A 554 27.96 23.34 35.76
CA GLU A 554 27.89 21.89 35.55
C GLU A 554 28.01 21.52 34.07
N SER A 555 27.38 22.29 33.19
CA SER A 555 27.45 22.07 31.74
C SER A 555 28.85 22.30 31.17
N MET A 556 29.56 23.35 31.62
CA MET A 556 30.93 23.63 31.21
C MET A 556 31.93 22.58 31.73
N LEU A 557 31.69 22.01 32.92
CA LEU A 557 32.48 20.90 33.44
C LEU A 557 32.29 19.62 32.62
N LYS A 558 31.04 19.37 32.20
CA LYS A 558 30.68 18.18 31.42
C LYS A 558 31.15 18.26 29.96
N TYR A 559 31.14 19.45 29.37
CA TYR A 559 31.56 19.70 27.99
C TYR A 559 32.60 20.83 27.96
N PRO A 560 33.91 20.49 27.98
CA PRO A 560 34.98 21.48 28.10
C PRO A 560 35.00 22.52 26.97
N ASN A 561 34.53 22.19 25.77
CA ASN A 561 34.44 23.13 24.64
C ASN A 561 33.51 24.31 24.94
N LEU A 562 32.48 24.11 25.77
CA LEU A 562 31.55 25.17 26.17
C LEU A 562 32.17 26.18 27.14
N ALA A 563 33.31 25.87 27.76
CA ALA A 563 34.00 26.79 28.66
C ALA A 563 34.47 28.07 27.95
N HIS A 564 34.62 28.04 26.62
CA HIS A 564 35.01 29.18 25.79
C HIS A 564 33.83 29.83 25.06
N ASN A 565 32.59 29.36 25.26
CA ASN A 565 31.42 29.93 24.60
C ASN A 565 31.09 31.30 25.23
N SER A 566 31.20 32.36 24.45
CA SER A 566 31.00 33.76 24.87
C SER A 566 29.63 33.99 25.51
N THR A 567 28.56 33.50 24.87
CA THR A 567 27.19 33.68 25.35
C THR A 567 26.95 32.98 26.69
N LEU A 568 27.46 31.76 26.87
CA LEU A 568 27.34 31.04 28.14
C LEU A 568 28.07 31.75 29.28
N LEU A 569 29.29 32.23 29.02
CA LEU A 569 30.10 32.98 29.99
C LEU A 569 29.41 34.30 30.36
N GLU A 570 28.91 35.06 29.39
CA GLU A 570 28.17 36.30 29.60
C GLU A 570 26.91 36.07 30.45
N LYS A 571 26.09 35.06 30.13
CA LYS A 571 24.87 34.77 30.91
C LYS A 571 25.17 34.26 32.32
N ARG A 572 26.25 33.50 32.51
CA ARG A 572 26.71 33.10 33.85
C ARG A 572 27.19 34.31 34.66
N ALA A 573 27.96 35.21 34.04
CA ALA A 573 28.46 36.41 34.70
C ALA A 573 27.33 37.35 35.12
N THR A 574 26.38 37.62 34.22
CA THR A 574 25.22 38.46 34.52
C THR A 574 24.32 37.85 35.60
N ALA A 575 24.21 36.51 35.67
CA ALA A 575 23.54 35.84 36.79
C ALA A 575 24.28 36.03 38.13
N LYS A 576 25.61 35.89 38.15
CA LYS A 576 26.44 36.19 39.34
C LYS A 576 26.30 37.64 39.79
N MET A 577 26.20 38.56 38.83
CA MET A 577 25.94 39.98 39.08
C MET A 577 24.57 40.24 39.70
N ASP A 578 23.52 39.55 39.24
CA ASP A 578 22.19 39.66 39.85
C ASP A 578 22.16 39.04 41.26
N MET A 579 22.89 37.96 41.49
CA MET A 579 23.06 37.39 42.84
C MET A 579 23.86 38.33 43.75
N ALA A 580 24.88 39.02 43.22
CA ALA A 580 25.62 40.04 43.95
C ALA A 580 24.73 41.23 44.34
N LYS A 581 23.78 41.65 43.50
CA LYS A 581 22.78 42.66 43.88
C LYS A 581 21.94 42.21 45.08
N LYS A 582 21.44 40.97 45.07
CA LYS A 582 20.72 40.39 46.22
C LYS A 582 21.58 40.41 47.49
N CYS A 583 22.88 40.11 47.38
CA CYS A 583 23.81 40.21 48.51
C CYS A 583 24.04 41.66 48.98
N ILE A 584 24.09 42.64 48.08
CA ILE A 584 24.19 44.07 48.42
C ILE A 584 22.96 44.52 49.20
N ASP A 585 21.77 44.13 48.75
CA ASP A 585 20.51 44.48 49.41
C ASP A 585 20.44 43.85 50.82
N ALA A 586 20.82 42.58 50.96
CA ALA A 586 20.93 41.91 52.25
C ALA A 586 22.02 42.53 53.16
N GLY A 587 23.13 42.99 52.59
CA GLY A 587 24.21 43.67 53.32
C GLY A 587 23.84 45.08 53.80
N ARG A 588 22.88 45.73 53.12
CA ARG A 588 22.36 47.08 53.44
C ARG A 588 21.15 47.06 54.39
N ASP A 589 20.50 45.91 54.54
CA ASP A 589 19.37 45.76 55.46
C ASP A 589 19.75 46.14 56.90
N ARG A 590 19.05 47.12 57.47
CA ARG A 590 19.35 47.65 58.81
C ARG A 590 19.07 46.63 59.91
N ASN A 591 18.17 45.68 59.69
CA ASN A 591 17.68 44.73 60.69
C ASN A 591 18.55 43.45 60.82
N SER A 592 19.51 43.25 59.91
CA SER A 592 20.37 42.06 59.87
C SER A 592 21.57 42.14 60.83
N ASN A 593 21.93 41.01 61.46
CA ASN A 593 23.09 40.87 62.37
C ASN A 593 24.42 41.23 61.68
N PRO A 594 25.35 41.94 62.36
CA PRO A 594 26.70 42.26 61.85
C PRO A 594 27.45 41.09 61.18
N LYS A 595 27.33 39.85 61.70
CA LYS A 595 27.97 38.67 61.09
C LYS A 595 27.36 38.31 59.73
N THR A 596 26.03 38.41 59.60
CA THR A 596 25.31 38.14 58.35
C THR A 596 25.65 39.18 57.29
N LYS A 597 25.79 40.45 57.69
CA LYS A 597 26.23 41.55 56.80
C LYS A 597 27.65 41.31 56.28
N ALA A 598 28.58 40.96 57.17
CA ALA A 598 29.96 40.68 56.78
C ALA A 598 30.03 39.54 55.75
N ARG A 599 29.27 38.46 55.97
CA ARG A 599 29.18 37.32 55.05
C ARG A 599 28.54 37.70 53.70
N ALA A 600 27.48 38.50 53.70
CA ALA A 600 26.85 38.98 52.47
C ALA A 600 27.79 39.85 51.62
N TRP A 601 28.58 40.74 52.25
CA TRP A 601 29.58 41.55 51.56
C TRP A 601 30.80 40.76 51.08
N GLU A 602 31.15 39.67 51.74
CA GLU A 602 32.19 38.75 51.29
C GLU A 602 31.74 37.93 50.08
N MET A 603 30.55 37.33 50.14
CA MET A 603 29.93 36.62 49.02
C MET A 603 29.73 37.53 47.80
N CYS A 604 29.29 38.78 48.01
CA CYS A 604 29.16 39.76 46.94
C CYS A 604 30.48 40.01 46.22
N ARG A 605 31.60 40.13 46.95
CA ARG A 605 32.92 40.37 46.35
C ARG A 605 33.39 39.17 45.54
N GLN A 606 33.23 37.97 46.07
CA GLN A 606 33.56 36.73 45.37
C GLN A 606 32.76 36.60 44.05
N LEU A 607 31.45 36.80 44.10
CA LEU A 607 30.58 36.75 42.91
C LEU A 607 30.98 37.78 41.84
N LEU A 608 31.37 39.00 42.25
CA LEU A 608 31.81 40.04 41.32
C LEU A 608 33.21 39.77 40.72
N GLU A 609 34.12 39.14 41.47
CA GLU A 609 35.42 38.71 40.93
C GLU A 609 35.25 37.56 39.94
N GLU A 610 34.38 36.61 40.24
CA GLU A 610 34.09 35.51 39.32
C GLU A 610 33.36 35.98 38.06
N ALA A 611 32.39 36.90 38.19
CA ALA A 611 31.69 37.49 37.06
C ALA A 611 32.64 38.28 36.15
N GLU A 612 33.63 38.96 36.72
CA GLU A 612 34.66 39.67 35.95
C GLU A 612 35.49 38.70 35.09
N ARG A 613 35.95 37.60 35.67
CA ARG A 613 36.70 36.56 34.91
C ARG A 613 35.86 36.02 33.77
N ASP A 614 34.59 35.70 34.04
CA ASP A 614 33.67 35.20 33.03
C ASP A 614 33.44 36.21 31.88
N LEU A 615 33.27 37.50 32.18
CA LEU A 615 33.09 38.54 31.14
C LEU A 615 34.35 38.79 30.30
N TYR A 616 35.54 38.80 30.90
CA TYR A 616 36.77 38.97 30.12
C TYR A 616 37.04 37.77 29.22
N LEU A 617 36.82 36.55 29.73
CA LEU A 617 36.88 35.35 28.90
C LEU A 617 35.81 35.36 27.80
N ALA A 618 34.61 35.88 28.09
CA ALA A 618 33.57 36.04 27.07
C ALA A 618 34.01 37.04 25.97
N LEU A 619 34.65 38.14 26.36
CA LEU A 619 35.11 39.18 25.45
C LEU A 619 36.23 38.70 24.51
N GLU A 620 37.17 37.91 25.04
CA GLU A 620 38.25 37.29 24.25
C GLU A 620 37.72 36.32 23.18
N ASN A 621 36.65 35.58 23.51
CA ASN A 621 36.07 34.56 22.63
C ASN A 621 34.88 35.06 21.79
N ALA A 622 34.46 36.31 21.94
CA ALA A 622 33.37 36.87 21.15
C ALA A 622 33.83 37.17 19.70
N GLU A 623 33.11 36.64 18.72
CA GLU A 623 33.43 36.84 17.30
C GLU A 623 32.71 38.08 16.71
N ASN A 624 31.53 38.41 17.22
CA ASN A 624 30.67 39.46 16.67
C ASN A 624 30.92 40.84 17.34
N PRO A 625 31.11 41.93 16.57
CA PRO A 625 31.23 43.29 17.11
C PRO A 625 30.08 43.72 18.02
N SER A 626 28.85 43.31 17.74
CA SER A 626 27.68 43.64 18.57
C SER A 626 27.73 42.92 19.92
N GLU A 627 28.19 41.68 19.95
CA GLU A 627 28.32 40.89 21.18
C GLU A 627 29.41 41.47 22.08
N LYS A 628 30.56 41.87 21.51
CA LYS A 628 31.62 42.59 22.23
C LYS A 628 31.10 43.86 22.90
N PHE A 629 30.31 44.64 22.17
CA PHE A 629 29.72 45.86 22.72
C PHE A 629 28.81 45.62 23.93
N PHE A 630 27.99 44.56 23.91
CA PHE A 630 27.15 44.20 25.08
C PHE A 630 28.00 43.73 26.26
N ILE A 631 29.01 42.90 26.03
CA ILE A 631 29.92 42.41 27.07
C ILE A 631 30.71 43.58 27.69
N GLU A 632 31.20 44.52 26.90
CA GLU A 632 31.89 45.72 27.39
C GLU A 632 30.99 46.60 28.27
N ASN A 633 29.70 46.72 27.91
CA ASN A 633 28.72 47.42 28.74
C ASN A 633 28.48 46.70 30.08
N ASP A 634 28.41 45.37 30.08
CA ASP A 634 28.29 44.57 31.30
C ASP A 634 29.55 44.69 32.17
N ILE A 635 30.75 44.74 31.59
CA ILE A 635 32.01 45.00 32.31
C ILE A 635 31.98 46.39 32.95
N ASN A 636 31.55 47.41 32.21
CA ASN A 636 31.39 48.77 32.74
C ASN A 636 30.41 48.82 33.92
N PHE A 637 29.29 48.08 33.82
CA PHE A 637 28.32 47.97 34.91
C PHE A 637 28.88 47.20 36.11
N LEU A 638 29.62 46.12 35.89
CA LEU A 638 30.33 45.34 36.92
C LEU A 638 31.34 46.22 37.69
N ASN A 639 32.11 47.04 36.99
CA ASN A 639 33.06 47.98 37.60
C ASN A 639 32.36 49.00 38.52
N ARG A 640 31.18 49.49 38.13
CA ARG A 640 30.35 50.34 39.00
C ARG A 640 29.91 49.59 40.26
N MET A 641 29.46 48.34 40.14
CA MET A 641 29.07 47.53 41.30
C MET A 641 30.24 47.23 42.23
N LYS A 642 31.44 46.95 41.69
CA LYS A 642 32.65 46.75 42.50
C LYS A 642 33.03 47.97 43.33
N ASN A 643 32.83 49.17 42.81
CA ASN A 643 33.02 50.41 43.58
C ASN A 643 32.01 50.56 44.71
N ILE A 644 30.76 50.13 44.49
CA ILE A 644 29.71 50.12 45.53
C ILE A 644 29.98 49.06 46.61
N SER A 645 30.61 47.94 46.26
CA SER A 645 30.93 46.87 47.21
C SER A 645 32.17 47.12 48.08
N LYS A 646 32.92 48.20 47.84
CA LYS A 646 34.01 48.61 48.72
C LYS A 646 33.43 49.16 50.02
N LYS A 647 34.00 48.72 51.15
CA LYS A 647 33.65 49.19 52.50
C LYS A 647 33.65 50.74 52.50
N PRO A 648 32.60 51.43 52.97
CA PRO A 648 32.68 52.87 53.11
C PRO A 648 33.88 53.19 54.00
N SER A 649 34.83 53.98 53.49
CA SER A 649 35.87 54.56 54.33
C SER A 649 35.14 55.43 55.34
N ASN A 650 35.14 55.02 56.62
CA ASN A 650 34.71 55.90 57.71
C ASN A 650 35.44 57.23 57.56
N LYS A 651 34.69 58.28 57.22
CA LYS A 651 35.00 59.63 57.70
C LYS A 651 34.25 59.82 59.00
#